data_AF-A0A1U7N5L8-F1
#
_entry.id   AF-A0A1U7N5L8-F1
#
_cell.length_a   1.000
_cell.length_b   1.000
_cell.length_c   1.000
_cell.angle_alpha   90.00
_cell.angle_beta   90.00
_cell.angle_gamma   90.00
#
_symmetry.space_group_name_H-M   'P 1'
#
loop_
_entity.id
_entity.type
_entity.pdbx_description
1 polymer ?
#
loop_
_entity_poly.entity_id
_entity_poly.type
_entity_poly.pdbx_seq_one_letter_code
_entity_poly.pdbx_strand_id
1 'polypeptide(L)'
;MNRVIILTLDGDLDSGIRVTLAWGTTDKSAEGKIMSRLAPNPEIYQLYTDWQQGYRNLEYFYRNPRLTPKGLYISSVKSCEQLVDELRNTINQWLNSRSDGFDKIRNQLTTELSRHRETRVLIQTDNPQLQRLPWHLWDVWENNHDSVEFSLIPLEYQPHPETKLRNRVRLLAILGNSDGIDIETDRNYWQQVSSLDSSSCFLVEPTREELDQKLWEKEGWDILFFAGHSYSECNDETGRIYINQEDSIIIDELMPALKQAIKNGLKLAIFNSCDGLGLANALAKLQMPQAIIMKEPVPDEVAQTFLRFFLEEFSQGKSLQKAVKVAQKRLHYLENRLDRKLPYATWLPVIYQHPKAQPWRWPVSGSLVKLLIKLALGTVAIVSIYGIYKIGTEPNKLGDKISSGEEILDTTSAPRFKQRSVKLLAKCQEPFRNYLGIWHQETREKVRNCFWTKAHYKTAVKLLKQSWQQNGADPETLIYLNNALLEAEGKKYYTIAVTIPMIDTPTQSVKDANGAKEILRGIAQAQTEVNLGLFEDNNELIQQFPGKDFLIAKRGQRPYPKGINNRIGLRVVIADDANREEEAKARASLLVKQSSILGVIGHWTSETTLAAVDTYQNGKLVLIAPYAMTTELTTNPRNFLFRTVPTTEDETDSLVEHLLKIGQRQAAVFYTPQSPFSSYGWQKFKQKFYAKGGRIIQVREDDLSKSNFNANKALEEVRKYGETPLVLLPDGQVTDALKNSIELIKTNNGRNLIVGEWILYSPQTLSIRDLKPLEKVVLFVPWHPRSSPNQKFTEDTRKLWHGPVNPTTATTYDATRTLIKALEMSNKPTRKGIQKTLASDGFSADGATGTIEFESNGDRKNPPGELVHIVPCPKSFFGLAFVPLEYYSCD
;
A
#
# COMPACT_ATOMS: atom_id res chain seq x y z
N MET A 1 -1.59 14.08 -41.54
CA MET A 1 -2.89 13.43 -41.77
C MET A 1 -2.83 12.05 -41.14
N ASN A 2 -3.89 11.63 -40.45
CA ASN A 2 -3.89 10.32 -39.77
C ASN A 2 -4.07 9.22 -40.83
N ARG A 3 -3.17 8.23 -40.80
CA ARG A 3 -3.22 7.09 -41.73
C ARG A 3 -4.29 6.13 -41.26
N VAL A 4 -5.09 5.61 -42.18
CA VAL A 4 -6.06 4.54 -41.90
C VAL A 4 -5.64 3.31 -42.69
N ILE A 5 -5.53 2.19 -41.99
CA ILE A 5 -5.22 0.88 -42.52
C ILE A 5 -6.39 -0.04 -42.21
N ILE A 6 -6.90 -0.72 -43.22
CA ILE A 6 -7.98 -1.70 -43.09
C ILE A 6 -7.42 -3.06 -43.48
N LEU A 7 -7.48 -4.00 -42.54
CA LEU A 7 -7.16 -5.41 -42.76
C LEU A 7 -8.48 -6.18 -42.79
N THR A 8 -8.98 -6.44 -44.00
CA THR A 8 -10.17 -7.28 -44.21
C THR A 8 -9.77 -8.74 -44.20
N LEU A 9 -10.39 -9.51 -43.31
CA LEU A 9 -10.15 -10.92 -43.10
C LEU A 9 -11.46 -11.68 -43.40
N ASP A 10 -11.46 -12.44 -44.50
CA ASP A 10 -12.61 -13.20 -44.98
C ASP A 10 -12.24 -14.69 -45.01
N GLY A 11 -12.72 -15.42 -44.00
CA GLY A 11 -12.43 -16.83 -43.75
C GLY A 11 -12.32 -17.13 -42.25
N ASP A 12 -11.71 -18.25 -41.91
CA ASP A 12 -11.48 -18.72 -40.54
C ASP A 12 -10.09 -19.40 -40.41
N LEU A 13 -9.73 -19.77 -39.19
CA LEU A 13 -8.44 -20.41 -38.91
C LEU A 13 -8.36 -21.85 -39.44
N ASP A 14 -9.49 -22.49 -39.73
CA ASP A 14 -9.58 -23.89 -40.18
C ASP A 14 -9.44 -24.07 -41.70
N SER A 15 -9.95 -23.11 -42.48
CA SER A 15 -10.02 -23.12 -43.94
C SER A 15 -9.12 -22.08 -44.63
N GLY A 16 -8.48 -21.23 -43.82
CA GLY A 16 -7.59 -20.15 -44.26
C GLY A 16 -8.35 -18.87 -44.58
N ILE A 17 -7.62 -17.77 -44.69
CA ILE A 17 -8.22 -16.42 -44.68
C ILE A 17 -7.77 -15.65 -45.91
N ARG A 18 -8.72 -15.10 -46.65
CA ARG A 18 -8.42 -14.09 -47.68
C ARG A 18 -8.18 -12.77 -46.97
N VAL A 19 -7.02 -12.17 -47.21
CA VAL A 19 -6.63 -10.91 -46.58
C VAL A 19 -6.57 -9.80 -47.61
N THR A 20 -7.28 -8.72 -47.35
CA THR A 20 -7.13 -7.47 -48.11
C THR A 20 -6.58 -6.38 -47.20
N LEU A 21 -5.42 -5.84 -47.56
CA LEU A 21 -4.88 -4.63 -46.94
C LEU A 21 -5.27 -3.44 -47.81
N ALA A 22 -6.06 -2.52 -47.26
CA ALA A 22 -6.33 -1.23 -47.87
C ALA A 22 -5.75 -0.12 -46.99
N TRP A 23 -5.24 0.95 -47.62
CA TRP A 23 -4.71 2.10 -46.90
C TRP A 23 -5.22 3.41 -47.50
N GLY A 24 -5.29 4.44 -46.67
CA GLY A 24 -5.72 5.78 -47.09
C GLY A 24 -5.63 6.80 -45.97
N THR A 25 -6.28 7.93 -46.19
CA THR A 25 -6.44 8.99 -45.18
C THR A 25 -7.89 9.07 -44.73
N THR A 26 -8.16 9.68 -43.58
CA THR A 26 -9.52 9.74 -43.00
C THR A 26 -10.54 10.42 -43.93
N ASP A 27 -10.09 11.27 -44.85
CA ASP A 27 -10.93 12.09 -45.72
C ASP A 27 -11.04 11.58 -47.18
N LYS A 28 -10.28 10.54 -47.55
CA LYS A 28 -10.26 9.98 -48.92
C LYS A 28 -10.59 8.49 -48.92
N SER A 29 -11.23 8.02 -49.99
CA SER A 29 -11.33 6.57 -50.27
C SER A 29 -9.94 5.94 -50.38
N ALA A 30 -9.87 4.60 -50.28
CA ALA A 30 -8.61 3.85 -50.26
C ALA A 30 -7.65 4.32 -51.37
N GLU A 31 -6.46 4.79 -50.96
CA GLU A 31 -5.38 5.24 -51.86
C GLU A 31 -4.72 4.06 -52.55
N GLY A 32 -4.81 2.87 -51.94
CA GLY A 32 -4.41 1.61 -52.56
C GLY A 32 -4.96 0.42 -51.80
N LYS A 33 -4.95 -0.74 -52.47
CA LYS A 33 -5.29 -2.04 -51.89
C LYS A 33 -4.41 -3.13 -52.45
N ILE A 34 -4.07 -4.11 -51.63
CA ILE A 34 -3.44 -5.36 -52.05
C ILE A 34 -4.16 -6.53 -51.40
N MET A 35 -4.12 -7.68 -52.06
CA MET A 35 -4.79 -8.89 -51.63
C MET A 35 -3.77 -10.02 -51.49
N SER A 36 -3.99 -10.87 -50.50
CA SER A 36 -3.21 -12.07 -50.23
C SER A 36 -4.10 -13.13 -49.59
N ARG A 37 -3.51 -14.29 -49.26
CA ARG A 37 -4.13 -15.30 -48.41
C ARG A 37 -3.23 -15.61 -47.22
N LEU A 38 -3.83 -16.01 -46.12
CA LEU A 38 -3.18 -16.69 -45.00
C LEU A 38 -3.62 -18.15 -45.01
N ALA A 39 -2.66 -19.06 -44.87
CA ALA A 39 -2.93 -20.50 -44.77
C ALA A 39 -3.75 -20.81 -43.50
N PRO A 40 -4.51 -21.93 -43.48
CA PRO A 40 -5.14 -22.42 -42.26
C PRO A 40 -4.14 -22.61 -41.12
N ASN A 41 -4.51 -22.22 -39.91
CA ASN A 41 -3.77 -22.51 -38.69
C ASN A 41 -4.74 -22.65 -37.49
N PRO A 42 -5.41 -23.80 -37.34
CA PRO A 42 -6.38 -24.02 -36.27
C PRO A 42 -5.74 -24.04 -34.87
N GLU A 43 -4.43 -24.30 -34.78
CA GLU A 43 -3.68 -24.31 -33.51
C GLU A 43 -3.74 -22.96 -32.79
N ILE A 44 -3.80 -21.84 -33.52
CA ILE A 44 -3.91 -20.50 -32.93
C ILE A 44 -5.18 -20.39 -32.07
N TYR A 45 -6.30 -20.92 -32.56
CA TYR A 45 -7.56 -20.87 -31.81
C TYR A 45 -7.53 -21.80 -30.59
N GLN A 46 -6.88 -22.96 -30.72
CA GLN A 46 -6.68 -23.87 -29.60
C GLN A 46 -5.83 -23.20 -28.50
N LEU A 47 -4.69 -22.60 -28.85
CA LEU A 47 -3.83 -21.90 -27.90
C LEU A 47 -4.54 -20.71 -27.22
N TYR A 48 -5.36 -19.97 -27.98
CA TYR A 48 -6.21 -18.94 -27.39
C TYR A 48 -7.21 -19.52 -26.39
N THR A 49 -7.84 -20.65 -26.72
CA THR A 49 -8.83 -21.32 -25.85
C THR A 49 -8.17 -21.87 -24.59
N ASP A 50 -6.98 -22.46 -24.70
CA ASP A 50 -6.20 -22.94 -23.56
C ASP A 50 -5.78 -21.79 -22.64
N TRP A 51 -5.32 -20.68 -23.22
CA TRP A 51 -5.04 -19.45 -22.48
C TRP A 51 -6.29 -18.90 -21.79
N GLN A 52 -7.40 -18.81 -22.51
CA GLN A 52 -8.69 -18.33 -22.01
C GLN A 52 -9.15 -19.17 -20.81
N GLN A 53 -9.03 -20.50 -20.88
CA GLN A 53 -9.36 -21.41 -19.79
C GLN A 53 -8.44 -21.18 -18.58
N GLY A 54 -7.13 -21.07 -18.80
CA GLY A 54 -6.17 -20.75 -17.73
C GLY A 54 -6.46 -19.41 -17.06
N TYR A 55 -6.75 -18.37 -17.85
CA TYR A 55 -7.13 -17.04 -17.38
C TYR A 55 -8.42 -17.06 -16.56
N ARG A 56 -9.48 -17.73 -17.04
CA ARG A 56 -10.75 -17.89 -16.32
C ARG A 56 -10.59 -18.70 -15.03
N ASN A 57 -9.68 -19.68 -14.99
CA ASN A 57 -9.38 -20.45 -13.79
C ASN A 57 -8.66 -19.61 -12.72
N LEU A 58 -7.81 -18.66 -13.09
CA LEU A 58 -7.22 -17.70 -12.14
C LEU A 58 -8.31 -16.87 -11.44
N GLU A 59 -9.38 -16.53 -12.14
CA GLU A 59 -10.51 -15.81 -11.55
C GLU A 59 -11.18 -16.61 -10.42
N TYR A 60 -11.38 -17.92 -10.62
CA TYR A 60 -12.03 -18.82 -9.66
C TYR A 60 -11.27 -19.00 -8.34
N PHE A 61 -9.93 -19.07 -8.38
CA PHE A 61 -9.11 -19.22 -7.17
C PHE A 61 -9.00 -17.94 -6.33
N TYR A 62 -9.25 -16.77 -6.93
CA TYR A 62 -8.97 -15.48 -6.29
C TYR A 62 -10.21 -14.59 -6.03
N ARG A 63 -11.43 -14.95 -6.43
CA ARG A 63 -12.70 -14.24 -6.09
C ARG A 63 -13.94 -15.08 -6.46
N ASN A 64 -15.05 -14.86 -5.75
CA ASN A 64 -16.40 -15.21 -6.23
C ASN A 64 -16.54 -14.69 -7.67
N PRO A 65 -16.66 -15.57 -8.67
CA PRO A 65 -16.66 -15.15 -10.06
C PRO A 65 -17.95 -14.38 -10.40
N ARG A 66 -17.90 -13.48 -11.39
CA ARG A 66 -19.10 -12.88 -12.02
C ARG A 66 -19.94 -13.92 -12.79
N LEU A 67 -19.48 -15.19 -12.85
CA LEU A 67 -20.14 -16.37 -13.43
C LEU A 67 -19.76 -17.64 -12.65
N THR A 68 -20.71 -18.51 -12.29
CA THR A 68 -20.43 -19.89 -11.85
C THR A 68 -20.01 -20.77 -13.04
N PRO A 69 -18.80 -21.35 -13.09
CA PRO A 69 -18.43 -22.23 -14.21
C PRO A 69 -19.22 -23.54 -14.15
N LYS A 70 -19.80 -23.96 -15.29
CA LYS A 70 -20.23 -25.35 -15.48
C LYS A 70 -19.00 -26.20 -15.80
N GLY A 71 -18.50 -26.94 -14.81
CA GLY A 71 -17.48 -27.97 -14.97
C GLY A 71 -16.06 -27.50 -14.68
N LEU A 72 -15.55 -27.85 -13.50
CA LEU A 72 -14.14 -27.70 -13.13
C LEU A 72 -13.35 -28.88 -13.73
N TYR A 73 -12.60 -28.63 -14.81
CA TYR A 73 -11.55 -29.54 -15.27
C TYR A 73 -10.20 -29.01 -14.79
N ILE A 74 -9.59 -29.71 -13.83
CA ILE A 74 -8.18 -29.55 -13.48
C ILE A 74 -7.40 -30.32 -14.55
N SER A 75 -6.95 -29.63 -15.61
CA SER A 75 -6.02 -30.19 -16.59
C SER A 75 -4.66 -29.49 -16.52
N SER A 76 -3.72 -30.18 -15.87
CA SER A 76 -2.28 -30.29 -16.19
C SER A 76 -1.48 -29.14 -16.85
N VAL A 77 -0.45 -28.69 -16.11
CA VAL A 77 0.99 -28.63 -16.48
C VAL A 77 1.59 -27.38 -17.18
N LYS A 78 0.87 -26.51 -17.89
CA LYS A 78 1.48 -25.26 -18.44
C LYS A 78 1.01 -23.98 -17.72
N SER A 79 1.93 -23.05 -17.46
CA SER A 79 1.58 -21.74 -16.85
C SER A 79 0.93 -20.80 -17.87
N CYS A 80 0.06 -19.88 -17.44
CA CYS A 80 -0.54 -18.87 -18.33
C CYS A 80 0.49 -17.99 -19.06
N GLU A 81 1.72 -17.91 -18.55
CA GLU A 81 2.85 -17.21 -19.20
C GLU A 81 3.36 -18.00 -20.40
N GLN A 82 3.55 -19.32 -20.24
CA GLN A 82 3.95 -20.20 -21.33
C GLN A 82 2.93 -20.21 -22.47
N LEU A 83 1.63 -20.27 -22.16
CA LEU A 83 0.57 -20.25 -23.17
C LEU A 83 0.54 -18.94 -23.97
N VAL A 84 0.85 -17.80 -23.35
CA VAL A 84 0.93 -16.51 -24.06
C VAL A 84 2.16 -16.42 -24.94
N ASP A 85 3.30 -16.91 -24.48
CA ASP A 85 4.51 -16.94 -25.30
C ASP A 85 4.33 -17.86 -26.51
N GLU A 86 3.72 -19.04 -26.32
CA GLU A 86 3.35 -19.95 -27.40
C GLU A 86 2.37 -19.29 -28.37
N LEU A 87 1.27 -18.70 -27.88
CA LEU A 87 0.30 -18.00 -28.71
C LEU A 87 0.95 -16.84 -29.51
N ARG A 88 1.79 -16.02 -28.86
CA ARG A 88 2.52 -14.93 -29.52
C ARG A 88 3.43 -15.46 -30.61
N ASN A 89 4.19 -16.51 -30.33
CA ASN A 89 5.13 -17.10 -31.27
C ASN A 89 4.38 -17.71 -32.46
N THR A 90 3.31 -18.47 -32.23
CA THR A 90 2.51 -19.10 -33.29
C THR A 90 1.81 -18.06 -34.16
N ILE A 91 1.23 -17.00 -33.58
CA ILE A 91 0.64 -15.89 -34.34
C ILE A 91 1.70 -15.21 -35.22
N ASN A 92 2.89 -14.91 -34.68
CA ASN A 92 3.93 -14.25 -35.45
C ASN A 92 4.53 -15.17 -36.52
N GLN A 93 4.70 -16.46 -36.26
CA GLN A 93 5.13 -17.42 -37.28
C GLN A 93 4.12 -17.50 -38.42
N TRP A 94 2.83 -17.55 -38.10
CA TRP A 94 1.75 -17.57 -39.08
C TRP A 94 1.68 -16.29 -39.93
N LEU A 95 1.73 -15.12 -39.29
CA LEU A 95 1.72 -13.81 -39.96
C LEU A 95 3.03 -13.48 -40.69
N ASN A 96 4.12 -14.20 -40.40
CA ASN A 96 5.39 -14.10 -41.11
C ASN A 96 5.61 -15.23 -42.13
N SER A 97 4.62 -16.11 -42.32
CA SER A 97 4.72 -17.20 -43.28
C SER A 97 4.86 -16.66 -44.71
N ARG A 98 5.79 -17.24 -45.48
CA ARG A 98 6.01 -16.87 -46.89
C ARG A 98 5.10 -17.65 -47.85
N SER A 99 4.37 -18.64 -47.33
CA SER A 99 3.32 -19.34 -48.06
C SER A 99 2.22 -18.34 -48.47
N ASP A 100 1.76 -18.45 -49.71
CA ASP A 100 0.61 -17.71 -50.24
C ASP A 100 0.73 -16.18 -50.38
N GLY A 101 1.95 -15.63 -50.29
CA GLY A 101 2.26 -14.24 -50.67
C GLY A 101 1.94 -13.17 -49.62
N PHE A 102 1.75 -13.57 -48.35
CA PHE A 102 1.40 -12.66 -47.25
C PHE A 102 2.54 -11.69 -46.87
N ASP A 103 3.77 -12.01 -47.25
CA ASP A 103 4.92 -11.11 -47.16
C ASP A 103 4.67 -9.77 -47.87
N LYS A 104 3.87 -9.75 -48.95
CA LYS A 104 3.44 -8.52 -49.63
C LYS A 104 2.61 -7.61 -48.71
N ILE A 105 1.69 -8.20 -47.93
CA ILE A 105 0.87 -7.47 -46.95
C ILE A 105 1.78 -6.85 -45.90
N ARG A 106 2.68 -7.65 -45.31
CA ARG A 106 3.61 -7.20 -44.28
C ARG A 106 4.55 -6.09 -44.77
N ASN A 107 5.12 -6.23 -45.97
CA ASN A 107 6.05 -5.25 -46.54
C ASN A 107 5.36 -3.92 -46.85
N GLN A 108 4.15 -3.98 -47.41
CA GLN A 108 3.35 -2.77 -47.64
C GLN A 108 2.96 -2.11 -46.32
N LEU A 109 2.52 -2.89 -45.33
CA LEU A 109 2.17 -2.41 -44.00
C LEU A 109 3.35 -1.69 -43.33
N THR A 110 4.54 -2.29 -43.39
CA THR A 110 5.79 -1.69 -42.87
C THR A 110 6.10 -0.35 -43.56
N THR A 111 5.92 -0.31 -44.89
CA THR A 111 6.11 0.91 -45.68
C THR A 111 5.16 2.02 -45.22
N GLU A 112 3.89 1.69 -44.99
CA GLU A 112 2.89 2.65 -44.54
C GLU A 112 3.15 3.15 -43.11
N LEU A 113 3.59 2.28 -42.22
CA LEU A 113 3.96 2.65 -40.85
C LEU A 113 5.18 3.58 -40.81
N SER A 114 6.17 3.37 -41.67
CA SER A 114 7.38 4.21 -41.72
C SER A 114 7.10 5.66 -42.17
N ARG A 115 6.01 5.90 -42.91
CA ARG A 115 5.69 7.19 -43.53
C ARG A 115 4.83 8.10 -42.64
N HIS A 116 4.20 7.57 -41.59
CA HIS A 116 3.17 8.28 -40.84
C HIS A 116 3.32 8.15 -39.32
N ARG A 117 3.07 9.26 -38.59
CA ARG A 117 3.25 9.34 -37.13
C ARG A 117 2.08 8.80 -36.29
N GLU A 118 0.87 8.73 -36.84
CA GLU A 118 -0.32 8.19 -36.17
C GLU A 118 -1.12 7.36 -37.19
N THR A 119 -1.38 6.09 -36.85
CA THR A 119 -2.00 5.10 -37.74
C THR A 119 -3.13 4.38 -37.03
N ARG A 120 -4.33 4.40 -37.62
CA ARG A 120 -5.49 3.62 -37.17
C ARG A 120 -5.55 2.32 -37.96
N VAL A 121 -5.55 1.19 -37.28
CA VAL A 121 -5.65 -0.14 -37.85
C VAL A 121 -7.04 -0.70 -37.55
N LEU A 122 -7.82 -0.91 -38.60
CA LEU A 122 -9.17 -1.47 -38.55
C LEU A 122 -9.11 -2.93 -38.96
N ILE A 123 -9.45 -3.83 -38.05
CA ILE A 123 -9.56 -5.26 -38.34
C ILE A 123 -11.01 -5.50 -38.74
N GLN A 124 -11.22 -5.86 -40.00
CA GLN A 124 -12.55 -6.06 -40.58
C GLN A 124 -12.85 -7.55 -40.72
N THR A 125 -13.77 -8.06 -39.90
CA THR A 125 -14.16 -9.47 -39.87
C THR A 125 -15.44 -9.67 -39.07
N ASP A 126 -16.30 -10.59 -39.54
CA ASP A 126 -17.47 -11.06 -38.79
C ASP A 126 -17.19 -12.41 -38.08
N ASN A 127 -16.00 -12.99 -38.29
CA ASN A 127 -15.61 -14.24 -37.64
C ASN A 127 -15.19 -13.99 -36.15
N PRO A 128 -15.87 -14.60 -35.16
CA PRO A 128 -15.56 -14.40 -33.75
C PRO A 128 -14.16 -14.86 -33.32
N GLN A 129 -13.63 -15.94 -33.91
CA GLN A 129 -12.27 -16.43 -33.62
C GLN A 129 -11.24 -15.34 -33.96
N LEU A 130 -11.41 -14.69 -35.11
CA LEU A 130 -10.51 -13.63 -35.58
C LEU A 130 -10.66 -12.32 -34.79
N GLN A 131 -11.87 -12.00 -34.30
CA GLN A 131 -12.10 -10.84 -33.43
C GLN A 131 -11.40 -10.98 -32.07
N ARG A 132 -11.30 -12.22 -31.56
CA ARG A 132 -10.62 -12.55 -30.30
C ARG A 132 -9.11 -12.34 -30.35
N LEU A 133 -8.47 -12.61 -31.49
CA LEU A 133 -7.01 -12.61 -31.60
C LEU A 133 -6.36 -11.31 -31.09
N PRO A 134 -5.23 -11.42 -30.38
CA PRO A 134 -4.49 -10.27 -29.86
C PRO A 134 -3.62 -9.64 -30.97
N TRP A 135 -4.27 -9.00 -31.96
CA TRP A 135 -3.63 -8.40 -33.14
C TRP A 135 -2.51 -7.40 -32.84
N HIS A 136 -2.50 -6.82 -31.63
CA HIS A 136 -1.43 -5.95 -31.16
C HIS A 136 -0.10 -6.66 -30.89
N LEU A 137 -0.09 -8.00 -30.82
CA LEU A 137 1.13 -8.82 -30.63
C LEU A 137 1.88 -9.12 -31.93
N TRP A 138 1.36 -8.70 -33.08
CA TRP A 138 2.07 -8.89 -34.34
C TRP A 138 3.33 -7.99 -34.38
N ASP A 139 4.48 -8.61 -34.61
CA ASP A 139 5.82 -8.01 -34.57
C ASP A 139 6.00 -6.80 -35.50
N VAL A 140 5.20 -6.68 -36.56
CA VAL A 140 5.23 -5.55 -37.49
C VAL A 140 4.95 -4.20 -36.78
N TRP A 141 4.33 -4.23 -35.61
CA TRP A 141 4.04 -3.05 -34.81
C TRP A 141 5.15 -2.66 -33.83
N GLU A 142 6.19 -3.47 -33.62
CA GLU A 142 7.18 -3.29 -32.53
C GLU A 142 7.78 -1.89 -32.47
N ASN A 143 8.16 -1.35 -33.63
CA ASN A 143 8.76 -0.02 -33.73
C ASN A 143 7.75 1.15 -33.70
N ASN A 144 6.45 0.85 -33.69
CA ASN A 144 5.34 1.79 -33.83
C ASN A 144 4.20 1.56 -32.82
N HIS A 145 4.43 0.78 -31.75
CA HIS A 145 3.38 0.44 -30.78
C HIS A 145 2.69 1.68 -30.19
N ASP A 146 3.40 2.79 -30.07
CA ASP A 146 2.88 4.04 -29.52
C ASP A 146 2.03 4.85 -30.50
N SER A 147 2.17 4.61 -31.80
CA SER A 147 1.46 5.32 -32.88
C SER A 147 0.29 4.55 -33.49
N VAL A 148 0.12 3.26 -33.18
CA VAL A 148 -0.95 2.39 -33.74
C VAL A 148 -2.17 2.25 -32.82
N GLU A 149 -3.38 2.45 -33.35
CA GLU A 149 -4.65 2.27 -32.62
C GLU A 149 -5.50 1.19 -33.30
N PHE A 150 -5.98 0.18 -32.56
CA PHE A 150 -6.77 -0.93 -33.11
C PHE A 150 -8.27 -0.75 -32.90
N SER A 151 -9.08 -1.16 -33.87
CA SER A 151 -10.54 -1.28 -33.73
C SER A 151 -11.10 -2.40 -34.60
N LEU A 152 -12.14 -3.08 -34.12
CA LEU A 152 -12.90 -4.08 -34.87
C LEU A 152 -14.01 -3.39 -35.67
N ILE A 153 -14.22 -3.82 -36.91
CA ILE A 153 -15.30 -3.33 -37.78
C ILE A 153 -15.98 -4.51 -38.52
N PRO A 154 -17.29 -4.41 -38.85
CA PRO A 154 -18.01 -5.48 -39.57
C PRO A 154 -17.62 -5.54 -41.05
N LEU A 155 -17.80 -6.71 -41.68
CA LEU A 155 -17.68 -6.86 -43.14
C LEU A 155 -18.79 -6.09 -43.85
N GLU A 156 -20.02 -6.25 -43.39
CA GLU A 156 -21.20 -5.61 -43.95
C GLU A 156 -21.61 -4.36 -43.16
N TYR A 157 -21.86 -3.25 -43.86
CA TYR A 157 -22.30 -2.01 -43.24
C TYR A 157 -23.10 -1.15 -44.21
N GLN A 158 -23.97 -0.30 -43.66
CA GLN A 158 -24.73 0.68 -44.44
C GLN A 158 -24.39 2.10 -43.97
N PRO A 159 -24.39 3.11 -44.86
CA PRO A 159 -24.18 4.50 -44.45
C PRO A 159 -25.18 4.91 -43.36
N HIS A 160 -24.67 5.39 -42.23
CA HIS A 160 -25.48 5.90 -41.13
C HIS A 160 -25.48 7.44 -41.16
N PRO A 161 -26.62 8.11 -40.91
CA PRO A 161 -26.69 9.57 -40.87
C PRO A 161 -25.79 10.15 -39.77
N GLU A 162 -25.04 11.21 -40.10
CA GLU A 162 -24.24 11.93 -39.11
C GLU A 162 -25.15 12.63 -38.09
N THR A 163 -24.91 12.39 -36.80
CA THR A 163 -25.67 13.01 -35.72
C THR A 163 -24.97 14.29 -35.26
N LYS A 164 -25.75 15.36 -35.03
CA LYS A 164 -25.20 16.64 -34.56
C LYS A 164 -24.47 16.47 -33.22
N LEU A 165 -23.31 17.09 -33.11
CA LEU A 165 -22.55 17.15 -31.86
C LEU A 165 -23.27 18.06 -30.86
N ARG A 166 -23.50 17.55 -29.64
CA ARG A 166 -24.00 18.34 -28.51
C ARG A 166 -22.84 19.04 -27.83
N ASN A 167 -23.14 20.16 -27.16
CA ASN A 167 -22.14 20.92 -26.39
C ASN A 167 -21.76 20.23 -25.05
N ARG A 168 -22.62 19.35 -24.54
CA ARG A 168 -22.39 18.50 -23.37
C ARG A 168 -22.84 17.08 -23.69
N VAL A 169 -22.21 16.11 -23.02
CA VAL A 169 -22.47 14.68 -23.24
C VAL A 169 -23.58 14.23 -22.31
N ARG A 170 -24.67 13.71 -22.85
CA ARG A 170 -25.78 13.13 -22.09
C ARG A 170 -25.59 11.61 -21.96
N LEU A 171 -25.50 11.11 -20.73
CA LEU A 171 -25.25 9.71 -20.42
C LEU A 171 -26.52 9.02 -19.91
N LEU A 172 -26.78 7.82 -20.41
CA LEU A 172 -27.64 6.83 -19.77
C LEU A 172 -26.75 5.72 -19.20
N ALA A 173 -26.63 5.64 -17.88
CA ALA A 173 -25.88 4.60 -17.19
C ALA A 173 -26.86 3.58 -16.57
N ILE A 174 -26.69 2.32 -16.94
CA ILE A 174 -27.41 1.17 -16.39
C ILE A 174 -26.45 0.46 -15.46
N LEU A 175 -26.75 0.49 -14.17
CA LEU A 175 -26.03 -0.24 -13.14
C LEU A 175 -26.88 -1.45 -12.80
N GLY A 176 -26.55 -2.58 -13.41
CA GLY A 176 -27.31 -3.82 -13.32
C GLY A 176 -27.09 -4.57 -12.00
N ASN A 177 -27.31 -5.89 -12.03
CA ASN A 177 -27.11 -6.76 -10.87
C ASN A 177 -25.76 -6.53 -10.20
N SER A 178 -25.79 -6.21 -8.91
CA SER A 178 -24.63 -5.84 -8.11
C SER A 178 -24.01 -6.98 -7.28
N ASP A 179 -24.48 -8.22 -7.44
CA ASP A 179 -24.01 -9.34 -6.65
C ASP A 179 -22.52 -9.60 -6.84
N GLY A 180 -21.75 -9.39 -5.76
CA GLY A 180 -20.31 -9.62 -5.73
C GLY A 180 -19.48 -8.57 -6.49
N ILE A 181 -20.07 -7.46 -6.94
CA ILE A 181 -19.39 -6.40 -7.71
C ILE A 181 -19.72 -5.00 -7.17
N ASP A 182 -18.80 -4.03 -7.29
CA ASP A 182 -19.00 -2.66 -6.79
C ASP A 182 -19.40 -1.69 -7.92
N ILE A 183 -20.68 -1.73 -8.31
CA ILE A 183 -21.25 -0.82 -9.31
C ILE A 183 -21.31 0.65 -8.84
N GLU A 184 -21.18 0.91 -7.54
CA GLU A 184 -21.14 2.28 -7.02
C GLU A 184 -19.82 2.95 -7.39
N THR A 185 -18.71 2.20 -7.38
CA THR A 185 -17.44 2.75 -7.87
C THR A 185 -17.54 3.18 -9.34
N ASP A 186 -18.22 2.41 -10.20
CA ASP A 186 -18.48 2.81 -11.59
C ASP A 186 -19.35 4.08 -11.68
N ARG A 187 -20.43 4.17 -10.89
CA ARG A 187 -21.28 5.37 -10.79
C ARG A 187 -20.47 6.60 -10.41
N ASN A 188 -19.63 6.48 -9.39
CA ASN A 188 -18.84 7.57 -8.86
C ASN A 188 -17.90 8.13 -9.92
N TYR A 189 -17.23 7.29 -10.73
CA TYR A 189 -16.37 7.78 -11.81
C TYR A 189 -17.12 8.59 -12.86
N TRP A 190 -18.32 8.17 -13.25
CA TRP A 190 -19.15 8.93 -14.18
C TRP A 190 -19.64 10.25 -13.59
N GLN A 191 -20.04 10.26 -12.31
CA GLN A 191 -20.50 11.47 -11.63
C GLN A 191 -19.39 12.52 -11.46
N GLN A 192 -18.13 12.11 -11.48
CA GLN A 192 -16.98 13.03 -11.40
C GLN A 192 -16.72 13.77 -12.74
N VAL A 193 -17.28 13.30 -13.87
CA VAL A 193 -17.08 13.91 -15.20
C VAL A 193 -17.83 15.25 -15.28
N SER A 194 -17.14 16.35 -14.97
CA SER A 194 -17.75 17.70 -14.86
C SER A 194 -18.44 18.25 -16.12
N SER A 195 -18.10 17.71 -17.29
CA SER A 195 -18.69 18.07 -18.58
C SER A 195 -19.90 17.22 -18.98
N LEU A 196 -20.32 16.28 -18.12
CA LEU A 196 -21.53 15.51 -18.30
C LEU A 196 -22.74 16.45 -18.22
N ASP A 197 -23.74 16.20 -19.05
CA ASP A 197 -24.99 16.94 -19.01
C ASP A 197 -25.74 16.60 -17.70
N SER A 198 -26.32 17.61 -17.04
CA SER A 198 -27.10 17.42 -15.81
C SER A 198 -28.35 16.55 -16.02
N SER A 199 -28.81 16.41 -17.26
CA SER A 199 -29.90 15.51 -17.64
C SER A 199 -29.47 14.05 -17.86
N SER A 200 -28.22 13.71 -17.51
CA SER A 200 -27.73 12.33 -17.51
C SER A 200 -28.44 11.50 -16.44
N CYS A 201 -28.78 10.27 -16.79
CA CYS A 201 -29.60 9.38 -15.97
C CYS A 201 -28.80 8.16 -15.56
N PHE A 202 -28.94 7.76 -14.30
CA PHE A 202 -28.32 6.56 -13.76
C PHE A 202 -29.38 5.63 -13.18
N LEU A 203 -29.70 4.58 -13.91
CA LEU A 203 -30.62 3.53 -13.50
C LEU A 203 -29.86 2.53 -12.60
N VAL A 204 -30.21 2.43 -11.31
CA VAL A 204 -29.71 1.35 -10.43
C VAL A 204 -30.72 0.23 -10.45
N GLU A 205 -30.27 -0.97 -10.82
CA GLU A 205 -31.06 -2.19 -10.87
C GLU A 205 -32.49 -1.95 -11.43
N PRO A 206 -32.62 -1.29 -12.61
CA PRO A 206 -33.93 -0.88 -13.11
C PRO A 206 -34.82 -2.05 -13.48
N THR A 207 -36.12 -1.78 -13.62
CA THR A 207 -37.03 -2.70 -14.30
C THR A 207 -36.85 -2.64 -15.82
N ARG A 208 -37.32 -3.67 -16.53
CA ARG A 208 -37.34 -3.69 -18.00
C ARG A 208 -38.12 -2.51 -18.59
N GLU A 209 -39.24 -2.14 -17.98
CA GLU A 209 -40.09 -1.04 -18.43
C GLU A 209 -39.39 0.30 -18.29
N GLU A 210 -38.73 0.55 -17.14
CA GLU A 210 -37.95 1.78 -16.91
C GLU A 210 -36.82 1.92 -17.93
N LEU A 211 -36.10 0.83 -18.20
CA LEU A 211 -35.03 0.81 -19.19
C LEU A 211 -35.55 1.12 -20.59
N ASP A 212 -36.61 0.42 -21.03
CA ASP A 212 -37.20 0.65 -22.35
C ASP A 212 -37.66 2.11 -22.48
N GLN A 213 -38.42 2.62 -21.51
CA GLN A 213 -38.88 4.00 -21.50
C GLN A 213 -37.72 5.01 -21.66
N LYS A 214 -36.60 4.79 -20.96
CA LYS A 214 -35.41 5.66 -21.09
C LYS A 214 -34.76 5.58 -22.46
N LEU A 215 -34.70 4.41 -23.08
CA LEU A 215 -34.12 4.24 -24.42
C LEU A 215 -34.96 4.92 -25.51
N TRP A 216 -36.28 5.02 -25.32
CA TRP A 216 -37.20 5.69 -26.26
C TRP A 216 -37.27 7.23 -26.11
N GLU A 217 -36.57 7.83 -25.14
CA GLU A 217 -36.59 9.30 -24.93
C GLU A 217 -36.22 10.07 -26.22
N LYS A 218 -37.06 11.04 -26.59
CA LYS A 218 -36.90 11.85 -27.82
C LYS A 218 -35.67 12.74 -27.77
N GLU A 219 -35.34 13.22 -26.58
CA GLU A 219 -34.15 14.02 -26.31
C GLU A 219 -32.87 13.23 -26.56
N GLY A 220 -32.90 11.90 -26.59
CA GLY A 220 -31.78 11.02 -26.96
C GLY A 220 -30.57 11.07 -26.01
N TRP A 221 -29.67 10.12 -26.17
CA TRP A 221 -28.45 9.94 -25.37
C TRP A 221 -27.22 10.05 -26.24
N ASP A 222 -26.07 10.47 -25.70
CA ASP A 222 -24.79 10.41 -26.42
C ASP A 222 -24.01 9.14 -26.05
N ILE A 223 -24.03 8.77 -24.76
CA ILE A 223 -23.39 7.55 -24.23
C ILE A 223 -24.44 6.66 -23.56
N LEU A 224 -24.37 5.37 -23.86
CA LEU A 224 -24.98 4.30 -23.08
C LEU A 224 -23.86 3.58 -22.32
N PHE A 225 -23.96 3.48 -21.01
CA PHE A 225 -23.01 2.75 -20.18
C PHE A 225 -23.73 1.62 -19.45
N PHE A 226 -23.14 0.43 -19.41
CA PHE A 226 -23.63 -0.70 -18.63
C PHE A 226 -22.51 -1.24 -17.72
N ALA A 227 -22.81 -1.41 -16.43
CA ALA A 227 -21.99 -2.13 -15.46
C ALA A 227 -22.89 -3.10 -14.70
N GLY A 228 -22.54 -4.38 -14.69
CA GLY A 228 -23.38 -5.46 -14.16
C GLY A 228 -22.89 -6.81 -14.67
N HIS A 229 -23.61 -7.89 -14.35
CA HIS A 229 -23.34 -9.19 -14.96
C HIS A 229 -23.83 -9.23 -16.41
N SER A 230 -23.06 -9.87 -17.30
CA SER A 230 -23.44 -10.16 -18.68
C SER A 230 -22.73 -11.43 -19.20
N TYR A 231 -23.27 -12.05 -20.24
CA TYR A 231 -22.71 -13.24 -20.87
C TYR A 231 -23.14 -13.37 -22.33
N SER A 232 -22.27 -13.91 -23.20
CA SER A 232 -22.56 -14.19 -24.62
C SER A 232 -23.37 -15.48 -24.78
N GLU A 233 -24.53 -15.44 -25.45
CA GLU A 233 -25.36 -16.62 -25.74
C GLU A 233 -25.21 -17.06 -27.20
N CYS A 234 -25.61 -18.31 -27.50
CA CYS A 234 -25.67 -18.86 -28.85
C CYS A 234 -24.35 -18.72 -29.64
N ASN A 235 -23.24 -19.27 -29.14
CA ASN A 235 -21.93 -19.21 -29.81
C ASN A 235 -21.44 -17.79 -30.17
N ASP A 236 -21.63 -16.83 -29.25
CA ASP A 236 -21.29 -15.41 -29.46
C ASP A 236 -22.12 -14.67 -30.52
N GLU A 237 -23.31 -15.17 -30.87
CA GLU A 237 -24.21 -14.47 -31.81
C GLU A 237 -25.00 -13.33 -31.15
N THR A 238 -25.20 -13.41 -29.83
CA THR A 238 -25.97 -12.43 -29.04
C THR A 238 -25.44 -12.36 -27.60
N GLY A 239 -25.93 -11.41 -26.80
CA GLY A 239 -25.50 -11.23 -25.40
C GLY A 239 -26.67 -10.95 -24.45
N ARG A 240 -26.57 -11.49 -23.23
CA ARG A 240 -27.51 -11.25 -22.13
C ARG A 240 -26.90 -10.28 -21.12
N ILE A 241 -27.69 -9.31 -20.66
CA ILE A 241 -27.35 -8.41 -19.57
C ILE A 241 -28.31 -8.61 -18.39
N TYR A 242 -27.78 -8.64 -17.16
CA TYR A 242 -28.57 -8.71 -15.94
C TYR A 242 -28.82 -7.29 -15.43
N ILE A 243 -30.02 -6.78 -15.67
CA ILE A 243 -30.36 -5.39 -15.38
C ILE A 243 -30.75 -5.17 -13.93
N ASN A 244 -31.12 -6.22 -13.20
CA ASN A 244 -31.32 -6.21 -11.75
C ASN A 244 -31.15 -7.64 -11.19
N GLN A 245 -31.53 -7.87 -9.93
CA GLN A 245 -31.40 -9.16 -9.26
C GLN A 245 -32.25 -10.29 -9.86
N GLU A 246 -33.38 -9.96 -10.47
CA GLU A 246 -34.39 -10.92 -10.93
C GLU A 246 -34.49 -10.95 -12.46
N ASP A 247 -34.28 -9.80 -13.11
CA ASP A 247 -34.45 -9.61 -14.55
C ASP A 247 -33.12 -9.67 -15.31
N SER A 248 -33.17 -10.37 -16.45
CA SER A 248 -32.14 -10.33 -17.47
C SER A 248 -32.75 -10.14 -18.84
N ILE A 249 -32.01 -9.52 -19.75
CA ILE A 249 -32.49 -9.18 -21.09
C ILE A 249 -31.45 -9.61 -22.12
N ILE A 250 -31.89 -10.30 -23.17
CA ILE A 250 -31.08 -10.53 -24.36
C ILE A 250 -31.05 -9.22 -25.15
N ILE A 251 -29.87 -8.78 -25.57
CA ILE A 251 -29.68 -7.51 -26.28
C ILE A 251 -30.54 -7.39 -27.55
N ASP A 252 -30.84 -8.52 -28.21
CA ASP A 252 -31.72 -8.59 -29.37
C ASP A 252 -33.15 -8.11 -29.04
N GLU A 253 -33.61 -8.33 -27.80
CA GLU A 253 -34.90 -7.85 -27.33
C GLU A 253 -34.92 -6.32 -27.12
N LEU A 254 -33.76 -5.70 -26.92
CA LEU A 254 -33.61 -4.24 -26.84
C LEU A 254 -33.39 -3.60 -28.22
N MET A 255 -33.27 -4.38 -29.30
CA MET A 255 -32.97 -3.84 -30.64
C MET A 255 -33.91 -2.71 -31.08
N PRO A 256 -35.24 -2.79 -30.92
CA PRO A 256 -36.11 -1.69 -31.32
C PRO A 256 -35.79 -0.39 -30.58
N ALA A 257 -35.59 -0.47 -29.27
CA ALA A 257 -35.30 0.66 -28.40
C ALA A 257 -33.90 1.23 -28.65
N LEU A 258 -32.88 0.36 -28.79
CA LEU A 258 -31.51 0.77 -29.13
C LEU A 258 -31.42 1.39 -30.52
N LYS A 259 -32.12 0.84 -31.51
CA LYS A 259 -32.21 1.42 -32.86
C LYS A 259 -32.82 2.81 -32.82
N GLN A 260 -33.84 3.01 -31.99
CA GLN A 260 -34.42 4.32 -31.77
C GLN A 260 -33.46 5.27 -31.02
N ALA A 261 -32.74 4.79 -30.00
CA ALA A 261 -31.75 5.57 -29.27
C ALA A 261 -30.59 6.03 -30.19
N ILE A 262 -30.12 5.15 -31.07
CA ILE A 262 -29.13 5.47 -32.13
C ILE A 262 -29.69 6.55 -33.06
N LYS A 263 -30.92 6.39 -33.55
CA LYS A 263 -31.60 7.41 -34.37
C LYS A 263 -31.73 8.75 -33.64
N ASN A 264 -31.90 8.74 -32.31
CA ASN A 264 -32.00 9.94 -31.47
C ASN A 264 -30.63 10.52 -31.04
N GLY A 265 -29.50 9.91 -31.45
CA GLY A 265 -28.17 10.48 -31.28
C GLY A 265 -27.18 9.66 -30.46
N LEU A 266 -27.47 8.41 -30.10
CA LEU A 266 -26.54 7.53 -29.37
C LEU A 266 -25.29 7.25 -30.21
N LYS A 267 -24.12 7.63 -29.66
CA LYS A 267 -22.81 7.60 -30.36
C LYS A 267 -21.87 6.54 -29.82
N LEU A 268 -21.91 6.30 -28.52
CA LEU A 268 -21.01 5.37 -27.86
C LEU A 268 -21.78 4.48 -26.88
N ALA A 269 -21.55 3.17 -26.96
CA ALA A 269 -21.99 2.22 -25.95
C ALA A 269 -20.77 1.65 -25.23
N ILE A 270 -20.79 1.59 -23.91
CA ILE A 270 -19.69 1.08 -23.10
C ILE A 270 -20.25 -0.04 -22.23
N PHE A 271 -19.86 -1.27 -22.53
CA PHE A 271 -20.24 -2.44 -21.75
C PHE A 271 -19.05 -2.81 -20.86
N ASN A 272 -19.06 -2.29 -19.63
CA ASN A 272 -18.03 -2.54 -18.63
C ASN A 272 -18.32 -3.82 -17.83
N SER A 273 -18.79 -4.86 -18.54
CA SER A 273 -19.34 -6.11 -18.02
C SER A 273 -18.74 -7.31 -18.76
N CYS A 274 -18.95 -8.53 -18.24
CA CYS A 274 -18.28 -9.75 -18.73
C CYS A 274 -18.79 -10.23 -20.10
N ASP A 275 -17.86 -10.71 -20.93
CA ASP A 275 -18.04 -11.28 -22.29
C ASP A 275 -18.87 -10.43 -23.26
N GLY A 276 -18.19 -9.56 -24.01
CA GLY A 276 -18.81 -8.57 -24.87
C GLY A 276 -18.81 -8.88 -26.37
N LEU A 277 -18.33 -10.03 -26.83
CA LEU A 277 -18.27 -10.31 -28.28
C LEU A 277 -19.65 -10.57 -28.89
N GLY A 278 -20.52 -11.32 -28.19
CA GLY A 278 -21.93 -11.43 -28.57
C GLY A 278 -22.65 -10.09 -28.56
N LEU A 279 -22.29 -9.20 -27.62
CA LEU A 279 -22.78 -7.82 -27.59
C LEU A 279 -22.25 -7.01 -28.77
N ALA A 280 -20.98 -7.14 -29.17
CA ALA A 280 -20.43 -6.46 -30.34
C ALA A 280 -21.12 -6.89 -31.63
N ASN A 281 -21.41 -8.17 -31.81
CA ASN A 281 -22.14 -8.68 -32.97
C ASN A 281 -23.58 -8.12 -33.03
N ALA A 282 -24.27 -8.04 -31.89
CA ALA A 282 -25.59 -7.41 -31.84
C ALA A 282 -25.56 -5.90 -32.14
N LEU A 283 -24.58 -5.18 -31.58
CA LEU A 283 -24.37 -3.75 -31.82
C LEU A 283 -23.96 -3.47 -33.29
N ALA A 284 -23.25 -4.40 -33.94
CA ALA A 284 -22.94 -4.36 -35.35
C ALA A 284 -24.19 -4.38 -36.23
N LYS A 285 -25.11 -5.32 -35.95
CA LYS A 285 -26.41 -5.42 -36.64
C LYS A 285 -27.21 -4.12 -36.52
N LEU A 286 -27.06 -3.40 -35.40
CA LEU A 286 -27.69 -2.11 -35.14
C LEU A 286 -26.99 -0.92 -35.83
N GLN A 287 -25.88 -1.15 -36.54
CA GLN A 287 -25.04 -0.10 -37.13
C GLN A 287 -24.57 0.92 -36.07
N MET A 288 -24.29 0.45 -34.85
CA MET A 288 -23.85 1.29 -33.74
C MET A 288 -22.57 2.04 -34.13
N PRO A 289 -22.49 3.38 -33.95
CA PRO A 289 -21.33 4.13 -34.40
C PRO A 289 -20.04 3.64 -33.75
N GLN A 290 -20.01 3.55 -32.42
CA GLN A 290 -18.86 3.08 -31.65
C GLN A 290 -19.32 2.34 -30.39
N ALA A 291 -18.58 1.31 -29.99
CA ALA A 291 -18.77 0.61 -28.73
C ALA A 291 -17.42 0.22 -28.11
N ILE A 292 -17.36 0.22 -26.78
CA ILE A 292 -16.26 -0.40 -26.01
C ILE A 292 -16.84 -1.64 -25.34
N ILE A 293 -16.20 -2.78 -25.59
CA ILE A 293 -16.56 -4.08 -25.04
C ILE A 293 -15.32 -4.76 -24.45
N MET A 294 -15.54 -5.76 -23.60
CA MET A 294 -14.48 -6.61 -23.08
C MET A 294 -14.46 -7.94 -23.87
N LYS A 295 -13.28 -8.36 -24.34
CA LYS A 295 -13.11 -9.62 -25.10
C LYS A 295 -13.38 -10.87 -24.26
N GLU A 296 -13.16 -10.78 -22.95
CA GLU A 296 -13.32 -11.88 -21.99
C GLU A 296 -13.99 -11.35 -20.72
N PRO A 297 -14.49 -12.23 -19.83
CA PRO A 297 -14.85 -11.86 -18.47
C PRO A 297 -13.70 -11.09 -17.79
N VAL A 298 -14.05 -9.95 -17.18
CA VAL A 298 -13.08 -9.06 -16.53
C VAL A 298 -13.35 -9.00 -15.03
N PRO A 299 -12.31 -9.09 -14.17
CA PRO A 299 -12.45 -8.81 -12.76
C PRO A 299 -12.97 -7.38 -12.55
N ASP A 300 -13.79 -7.19 -11.52
CA ASP A 300 -14.39 -5.89 -11.14
C ASP A 300 -13.34 -4.77 -11.06
N GLU A 301 -12.17 -5.09 -10.51
CA GLU A 301 -11.04 -4.18 -10.39
C GLU A 301 -10.43 -3.76 -11.74
N VAL A 302 -10.41 -4.66 -12.74
CA VAL A 302 -9.94 -4.33 -14.09
C VAL A 302 -10.95 -3.41 -14.77
N ALA A 303 -12.25 -3.73 -14.69
CA ALA A 303 -13.34 -2.93 -15.25
C ALA A 303 -13.35 -1.50 -14.70
N GLN A 304 -13.28 -1.36 -13.37
CA GLN A 304 -13.25 -0.06 -12.69
C GLN A 304 -11.96 0.72 -12.99
N THR A 305 -10.81 0.05 -13.00
CA THR A 305 -9.52 0.69 -13.31
C THR A 305 -9.49 1.17 -14.75
N PHE A 306 -10.00 0.37 -15.69
CA PHE A 306 -10.13 0.74 -17.09
C PHE A 306 -11.04 1.95 -17.25
N LEU A 307 -12.25 1.91 -16.67
CA LEU A 307 -13.22 2.99 -16.76
C LEU A 307 -12.64 4.31 -16.24
N ARG A 308 -11.97 4.29 -15.09
CA ARG A 308 -11.29 5.46 -14.52
C ARG A 308 -10.28 6.05 -15.51
N PHE A 309 -9.32 5.24 -15.98
CA PHE A 309 -8.28 5.73 -16.89
C PHE A 309 -8.84 6.16 -18.25
N PHE A 310 -9.89 5.50 -18.73
CA PHE A 310 -10.57 5.86 -19.96
C PHE A 310 -11.25 7.23 -19.83
N LEU A 311 -12.03 7.46 -18.76
CA LEU A 311 -12.72 8.72 -18.52
C LEU A 311 -11.74 9.88 -18.27
N GLU A 312 -10.64 9.64 -17.57
CA GLU A 312 -9.54 10.61 -17.39
C GLU A 312 -9.01 11.15 -18.71
N GLU A 313 -8.96 10.31 -19.75
CA GLU A 313 -8.39 10.67 -21.04
C GLU A 313 -9.44 11.16 -22.04
N PHE A 314 -10.59 10.48 -22.06
CA PHE A 314 -11.63 10.74 -23.03
C PHE A 314 -12.33 12.08 -22.78
N SER A 315 -12.65 12.38 -21.51
CA SER A 315 -13.30 13.65 -21.12
C SER A 315 -12.45 14.91 -21.38
N GLN A 316 -11.15 14.75 -21.64
CA GLN A 316 -10.22 15.83 -21.99
C GLN A 316 -10.21 16.17 -23.49
N GLY A 317 -11.05 15.52 -24.29
CA GLY A 317 -11.14 15.74 -25.74
C GLY A 317 -10.15 14.92 -26.58
N LYS A 318 -9.47 13.93 -25.98
CA LYS A 318 -8.76 12.90 -26.77
C LYS A 318 -9.80 12.12 -27.59
N SER A 319 -9.37 11.60 -28.74
CA SER A 319 -10.23 10.69 -29.52
C SER A 319 -10.50 9.43 -28.71
N LEU A 320 -11.65 8.80 -28.97
CA LEU A 320 -12.05 7.54 -28.34
C LEU A 320 -10.92 6.50 -28.37
N GLN A 321 -10.33 6.30 -29.55
CA GLN A 321 -9.26 5.33 -29.78
C GLN A 321 -8.01 5.63 -28.96
N LYS A 322 -7.62 6.90 -28.88
CA LYS A 322 -6.46 7.33 -28.10
C LYS A 322 -6.69 7.17 -26.60
N ALA A 323 -7.89 7.47 -26.12
CA ALA A 323 -8.26 7.32 -24.71
C ALA A 323 -8.26 5.84 -24.29
N VAL A 324 -8.87 4.95 -25.09
CA VAL A 324 -8.86 3.50 -24.82
C VAL A 324 -7.45 2.95 -24.83
N LYS A 325 -6.62 3.33 -25.81
CA LYS A 325 -5.22 2.89 -25.89
C LYS A 325 -4.41 3.28 -24.65
N VAL A 326 -4.54 4.53 -24.19
CA VAL A 326 -3.83 4.99 -22.99
C VAL A 326 -4.35 4.26 -21.75
N ALA A 327 -5.67 4.05 -21.64
CA ALA A 327 -6.26 3.29 -20.55
C ALA A 327 -5.74 1.83 -20.52
N GLN A 328 -5.75 1.13 -21.66
CA GLN A 328 -5.19 -0.21 -21.80
C GLN A 328 -3.73 -0.27 -21.34
N LYS A 329 -2.86 0.63 -21.83
CA LYS A 329 -1.45 0.67 -21.41
C LYS A 329 -1.29 0.85 -19.90
N ARG A 330 -2.12 1.70 -19.31
CA ARG A 330 -2.10 1.93 -17.86
C ARG A 330 -2.60 0.73 -17.08
N LEU A 331 -3.33 -0.22 -17.65
CA LEU A 331 -3.67 -1.48 -16.96
C LEU A 331 -2.47 -2.39 -16.70
N HIS A 332 -1.33 -2.17 -17.36
CA HIS A 332 -0.13 -3.00 -17.21
C HIS A 332 0.38 -3.09 -15.76
N TYR A 333 0.08 -2.13 -14.89
CA TYR A 333 0.46 -2.24 -13.48
C TYR A 333 -0.27 -3.42 -12.79
N LEU A 334 -1.50 -3.74 -13.17
CA LEU A 334 -2.26 -4.87 -12.62
C LEU A 334 -1.65 -6.22 -13.01
N GLU A 335 -0.94 -6.27 -14.14
CA GLU A 335 -0.28 -7.47 -14.65
C GLU A 335 1.01 -7.79 -13.88
N ASN A 336 1.58 -6.82 -13.14
CA ASN A 336 2.88 -6.95 -12.47
C ASN A 336 2.82 -6.85 -10.93
N ARG A 337 1.63 -6.95 -10.34
CA ARG A 337 1.43 -6.86 -8.89
C ARG A 337 1.96 -8.11 -8.15
N LEU A 338 2.61 -7.87 -7.02
CA LEU A 338 3.17 -8.93 -6.15
C LEU A 338 2.11 -9.58 -5.25
N ASP A 339 1.04 -8.85 -4.92
CA ASP A 339 -0.01 -9.29 -3.99
C ASP A 339 -1.19 -9.96 -4.69
N ARG A 340 -1.50 -9.54 -5.93
CA ARG A 340 -2.58 -10.10 -6.75
C ARG A 340 -2.34 -9.81 -8.24
N LYS A 341 -1.68 -10.73 -8.93
CA LYS A 341 -1.39 -10.62 -10.36
C LYS A 341 -2.68 -10.84 -11.17
N LEU A 342 -3.05 -9.86 -12.00
CA LEU A 342 -4.14 -9.97 -12.97
C LEU A 342 -3.54 -9.94 -14.38
N PRO A 343 -3.01 -11.09 -14.86
CA PRO A 343 -2.23 -11.12 -16.08
C PRO A 343 -3.09 -10.76 -17.30
N TYR A 344 -2.48 -10.05 -18.25
CA TYR A 344 -3.09 -9.69 -19.54
C TYR A 344 -4.32 -8.78 -19.50
N ALA A 345 -4.52 -8.04 -18.40
CA ALA A 345 -5.57 -7.01 -18.29
C ALA A 345 -5.57 -6.01 -19.46
N THR A 346 -4.42 -5.76 -20.07
CA THR A 346 -4.25 -4.88 -21.24
C THR A 346 -4.95 -5.41 -22.52
N TRP A 347 -5.25 -6.71 -22.61
CA TRP A 347 -5.82 -7.33 -23.82
C TRP A 347 -7.35 -7.23 -23.89
N LEU A 348 -8.00 -6.93 -22.77
CA LEU A 348 -9.43 -7.18 -22.58
C LEU A 348 -10.31 -6.10 -23.22
N PRO A 349 -10.10 -4.80 -22.99
CA PRO A 349 -10.94 -3.78 -23.60
C PRO A 349 -10.68 -3.71 -25.11
N VAL A 350 -11.72 -3.62 -25.94
CA VAL A 350 -11.59 -3.43 -27.39
C VAL A 350 -12.66 -2.48 -27.92
N ILE A 351 -12.31 -1.71 -28.94
CA ILE A 351 -13.26 -0.85 -29.65
C ILE A 351 -13.87 -1.64 -30.79
N TYR A 352 -15.19 -1.66 -30.81
CA TYR A 352 -15.98 -2.01 -31.98
C TYR A 352 -16.52 -0.72 -32.61
N GLN A 353 -16.48 -0.56 -33.92
CA GLN A 353 -17.01 0.65 -34.56
C GLN A 353 -17.57 0.41 -35.96
N HIS A 354 -18.48 1.27 -36.37
CA HIS A 354 -18.94 1.33 -37.75
C HIS A 354 -17.81 1.79 -38.69
N PRO A 355 -17.65 1.23 -39.91
CA PRO A 355 -16.51 1.54 -40.80
C PRO A 355 -16.38 3.00 -41.22
N LYS A 356 -17.49 3.74 -41.25
CA LYS A 356 -17.53 5.19 -41.53
C LYS A 356 -17.64 6.07 -40.27
N ALA A 357 -17.51 5.49 -39.08
CA ALA A 357 -17.54 6.27 -37.84
C ALA A 357 -16.32 7.19 -37.74
N GLN A 358 -16.59 8.48 -37.60
CA GLN A 358 -15.56 9.46 -37.29
C GLN A 358 -15.00 9.21 -35.87
N PRO A 359 -13.71 9.48 -35.60
CA PRO A 359 -13.18 9.44 -34.25
C PRO A 359 -13.98 10.39 -33.35
N TRP A 360 -14.77 9.84 -32.44
CA TRP A 360 -15.52 10.67 -31.53
C TRP A 360 -14.55 11.30 -30.52
N ARG A 361 -14.75 12.59 -30.27
CA ARG A 361 -14.03 13.37 -29.27
C ARG A 361 -15.04 13.95 -28.32
N TRP A 362 -14.71 13.94 -27.04
CA TRP A 362 -15.52 14.62 -26.06
C TRP A 362 -15.59 16.13 -26.39
N PRO A 363 -16.79 16.75 -26.40
CA PRO A 363 -16.94 18.18 -26.63
C PRO A 363 -16.30 18.95 -25.47
N VAL A 364 -15.16 19.59 -25.75
CA VAL A 364 -14.49 20.47 -24.78
C VAL A 364 -14.96 21.90 -25.05
N SER A 365 -15.52 22.58 -24.05
CA SER A 365 -15.98 23.96 -24.23
C SER A 365 -14.80 24.87 -24.55
N GLY A 366 -14.73 25.32 -25.80
CA GLY A 366 -13.85 26.42 -26.19
C GLY A 366 -14.26 27.71 -25.49
N SER A 367 -13.28 28.51 -25.06
CA SER A 367 -13.43 29.89 -24.59
C SER A 367 -13.81 30.14 -23.12
N LEU A 368 -13.00 29.61 -22.19
CA LEU A 368 -12.74 30.30 -20.92
C LEU A 368 -11.24 30.39 -20.61
N VAL A 369 -10.45 29.40 -21.01
CA VAL A 369 -8.99 29.37 -20.75
C VAL A 369 -8.23 30.49 -21.48
N LYS A 370 -8.61 30.84 -22.73
CA LYS A 370 -8.01 31.98 -23.47
C LYS A 370 -8.48 33.36 -22.96
N LEU A 371 -9.66 33.44 -22.34
CA LEU A 371 -10.19 34.67 -21.75
C LEU A 371 -9.62 34.90 -20.35
N LEU A 372 -9.43 33.82 -19.57
CA LEU A 372 -8.80 33.84 -18.24
C LEU A 372 -7.33 34.23 -18.30
N ILE A 373 -6.60 33.87 -19.37
CA ILE A 373 -5.22 34.34 -19.59
C ILE A 373 -5.15 35.85 -19.88
N LYS A 374 -6.21 36.46 -20.43
CA LYS A 374 -6.31 37.93 -20.63
C LYS A 374 -6.94 38.68 -19.45
N LEU A 375 -7.74 38.02 -18.62
CA LEU A 375 -8.37 38.58 -17.41
C LEU A 375 -7.56 38.37 -16.13
N ALA A 376 -6.47 37.59 -16.18
CA ALA A 376 -5.51 37.39 -15.08
C ALA A 376 -4.72 38.66 -14.67
N LEU A 377 -5.00 39.82 -15.28
CA LEU A 377 -4.48 41.13 -14.87
C LEU A 377 -5.51 42.01 -14.12
N GLY A 378 -6.75 41.56 -13.91
CA GLY A 378 -7.83 42.46 -13.49
C GLY A 378 -8.51 42.20 -12.14
N THR A 379 -8.47 40.99 -11.56
CA THR A 379 -9.27 40.68 -10.36
C THR A 379 -8.53 39.76 -9.38
N VAL A 380 -7.35 40.21 -8.94
CA VAL A 380 -6.75 39.73 -7.69
C VAL A 380 -7.34 40.56 -6.55
N ALA A 381 -8.50 40.16 -6.05
CA ALA A 381 -9.03 40.67 -4.80
C ALA A 381 -9.75 39.55 -4.02
N ILE A 382 -9.08 39.10 -2.96
CA ILE A 382 -9.65 38.54 -1.72
C ILE A 382 -9.74 37.01 -1.53
N VAL A 383 -9.60 36.15 -2.55
CA VAL A 383 -9.50 34.67 -2.31
C VAL A 383 -8.05 34.14 -2.37
N SER A 384 -7.09 34.97 -2.77
CA SER A 384 -5.82 34.52 -3.34
C SER A 384 -4.59 34.54 -2.44
N ILE A 385 -4.68 34.86 -1.14
CA ILE A 385 -3.45 35.00 -0.33
C ILE A 385 -3.20 33.77 0.55
N TYR A 386 -4.22 33.15 1.15
CA TYR A 386 -3.99 32.02 2.05
C TYR A 386 -3.97 30.66 1.33
N GLY A 387 -4.79 30.48 0.29
CA GLY A 387 -4.84 29.26 -0.52
C GLY A 387 -3.61 29.08 -1.41
N ILE A 388 -3.10 30.18 -1.99
CA ILE A 388 -1.91 30.15 -2.86
C ILE A 388 -0.62 29.94 -2.05
N TYR A 389 -0.53 30.43 -0.81
CA TYR A 389 0.64 30.21 0.04
C TYR A 389 0.86 28.72 0.37
N LYS A 390 -0.22 27.91 0.42
CA LYS A 390 -0.14 26.45 0.65
C LYS A 390 0.01 25.61 -0.63
N ILE A 391 -0.15 26.21 -1.82
CA ILE A 391 0.13 25.56 -3.11
C ILE A 391 1.65 25.37 -3.31
N GLY A 392 2.49 26.17 -2.65
CA GLY A 392 3.96 26.04 -2.69
C GLY A 392 4.58 24.94 -1.82
N THR A 393 3.77 24.21 -1.03
CA THR A 393 4.23 23.09 -0.21
C THR A 393 3.35 21.88 -0.52
N GLU A 394 3.62 21.19 -1.63
CA GLU A 394 2.91 19.95 -1.96
C GLU A 394 3.09 18.94 -0.80
N PRO A 395 2.03 18.28 -0.31
CA PRO A 395 2.21 17.07 0.47
C PRO A 395 2.83 16.04 -0.46
N ASN A 396 4.15 15.89 -0.36
CA ASN A 396 4.83 14.74 -0.93
C ASN A 396 4.24 13.51 -0.24
N LYS A 397 3.66 12.58 -1.00
CA LYS A 397 3.53 11.19 -0.52
C LYS A 397 4.90 10.83 0.07
N LEU A 398 4.95 10.49 1.36
CA LEU A 398 6.22 10.39 2.10
C LEU A 398 7.13 9.26 1.56
N GLY A 399 6.54 8.37 0.77
CA GLY A 399 7.13 7.17 0.17
C GLY A 399 6.23 5.98 0.50
N ASP A 400 6.38 4.87 -0.20
CA ASP A 400 5.76 3.62 0.26
C ASP A 400 6.43 3.19 1.57
N LYS A 401 5.68 2.57 2.48
CA LYS A 401 6.16 2.18 3.82
C LYS A 401 6.55 3.34 4.73
N ILE A 402 6.09 4.56 4.43
CA ILE A 402 6.15 5.72 5.32
C ILE A 402 4.76 6.33 5.37
N SER A 403 4.18 6.44 6.57
CA SER A 403 2.79 6.86 6.74
C SER A 403 2.61 7.80 7.92
N SER A 404 1.84 8.84 7.70
CA SER A 404 1.23 9.71 8.71
C SER A 404 -0.27 9.38 8.93
N GLY A 405 -0.78 8.35 8.26
CA GLY A 405 -2.18 7.92 8.27
C GLY A 405 -2.78 7.67 6.89
N GLU A 406 -2.01 7.85 5.81
CA GLU A 406 -2.41 7.65 4.41
C GLU A 406 -2.17 6.22 3.90
N GLU A 407 -1.38 5.42 4.61
CA GLU A 407 -1.14 4.00 4.33
C GLU A 407 -1.28 3.20 5.64
N ILE A 408 -1.83 1.99 5.58
CA ILE A 408 -1.79 1.04 6.70
C ILE A 408 -0.48 0.27 6.58
N LEU A 409 0.39 0.43 7.58
CA LEU A 409 1.60 -0.35 7.68
C LEU A 409 1.29 -1.69 8.35
N ASP A 410 0.48 -1.73 9.42
CA ASP A 410 0.11 -2.99 10.08
C ASP A 410 -1.07 -3.64 9.34
N THR A 411 -0.76 -4.41 8.31
CA THR A 411 -1.75 -5.15 7.51
C THR A 411 -2.32 -6.36 8.24
N THR A 412 -1.68 -6.79 9.34
CA THR A 412 -2.03 -7.95 10.15
C THR A 412 -3.36 -7.76 10.89
N SER A 413 -3.71 -6.49 11.16
CA SER A 413 -5.01 -6.07 11.66
C SER A 413 -5.41 -4.74 11.02
N ALA A 414 -6.10 -4.81 9.87
CA ALA A 414 -6.65 -3.64 9.16
C ALA A 414 -8.19 -3.64 9.20
N PRO A 415 -8.83 -3.26 10.33
CA PRO A 415 -10.28 -3.22 10.45
C PRO A 415 -10.93 -2.31 9.41
N ARG A 416 -12.18 -2.62 9.03
CA ARG A 416 -12.96 -1.86 8.06
C ARG A 416 -12.95 -0.35 8.34
N PHE A 417 -13.04 0.05 9.60
CA PHE A 417 -13.01 1.46 10.02
C PHE A 417 -11.63 2.11 9.82
N LYS A 418 -10.54 1.43 10.16
CA LYS A 418 -9.15 1.87 9.88
C LYS A 418 -8.97 2.08 8.38
N GLN A 419 -9.32 1.10 7.55
CA GLN A 419 -9.21 1.19 6.09
C GLN A 419 -9.99 2.38 5.50
N ARG A 420 -11.24 2.57 5.94
CA ARG A 420 -12.06 3.72 5.50
C ARG A 420 -11.44 5.06 5.90
N SER A 421 -10.90 5.15 7.12
CA SER A 421 -10.24 6.37 7.59
C SER A 421 -8.97 6.69 6.78
N VAL A 422 -8.14 5.68 6.51
CA VAL A 422 -6.89 5.83 5.77
C VAL A 422 -7.16 6.28 4.33
N LYS A 423 -8.21 5.75 3.68
CA LYS A 423 -8.66 6.24 2.37
C LYS A 423 -9.02 7.73 2.39
N LEU A 424 -9.67 8.22 3.46
CA LEU A 424 -10.00 9.64 3.60
C LEU A 424 -8.76 10.51 3.82
N LEU A 425 -7.82 10.04 4.64
CA LEU A 425 -6.55 10.73 4.91
C LEU A 425 -5.67 10.78 3.65
N ALA A 426 -5.54 9.67 2.93
CA ALA A 426 -4.78 9.58 1.67
C ALA A 426 -5.27 10.60 0.64
N LYS A 427 -6.59 10.72 0.45
CA LYS A 427 -7.19 11.74 -0.44
C LYS A 427 -6.71 13.16 -0.10
N CYS A 428 -6.54 13.48 1.18
CA CYS A 428 -6.09 14.79 1.62
C CYS A 428 -4.58 15.04 1.46
N GLN A 429 -3.79 13.97 1.27
CA GLN A 429 -2.35 14.03 1.16
C GLN A 429 -1.83 13.80 -0.26
N GLU A 430 -2.68 13.39 -1.20
CA GLU A 430 -2.27 13.27 -2.60
C GLU A 430 -1.81 14.64 -3.19
N PRO A 431 -0.77 14.66 -4.04
CA PRO A 431 -0.34 15.89 -4.72
C PRO A 431 -1.45 16.54 -5.55
N PHE A 432 -1.53 17.88 -5.54
CA PHE A 432 -2.51 18.61 -6.35
C PHE A 432 -2.33 18.38 -7.85
N ARG A 433 -1.12 18.08 -8.32
CA ARG A 433 -0.84 17.71 -9.72
C ARG A 433 -1.63 16.50 -10.22
N ASN A 434 -2.03 15.60 -9.32
CA ASN A 434 -2.92 14.49 -9.67
C ASN A 434 -4.34 14.97 -10.03
N TYR A 435 -4.67 16.23 -9.71
CA TYR A 435 -5.97 16.87 -9.94
C TYR A 435 -5.90 18.09 -10.87
N LEU A 436 -4.71 18.46 -11.40
CA LEU A 436 -4.50 19.69 -12.18
C LEU A 436 -5.03 19.67 -13.63
N GLY A 437 -5.66 18.57 -14.08
CA GLY A 437 -6.31 18.48 -15.40
C GLY A 437 -7.82 18.38 -15.33
N ILE A 438 -8.56 19.47 -15.57
CA ILE A 438 -10.04 19.58 -15.73
C ILE A 438 -10.91 19.13 -14.51
N TRP A 439 -10.38 18.47 -13.48
CA TRP A 439 -11.11 18.08 -12.26
C TRP A 439 -11.32 19.26 -11.28
N HIS A 440 -11.98 20.32 -11.74
CA HIS A 440 -12.31 21.47 -10.92
C HIS A 440 -13.19 21.10 -9.72
N GLN A 441 -14.08 20.11 -9.86
CA GLN A 441 -14.95 19.69 -8.76
C GLN A 441 -14.20 18.86 -7.71
N GLU A 442 -13.47 17.81 -8.06
CA GLU A 442 -12.69 17.04 -7.08
C GLU A 442 -11.60 17.87 -6.43
N THR A 443 -10.95 18.76 -7.17
CA THR A 443 -10.00 19.72 -6.59
C THR A 443 -10.72 20.65 -5.61
N ARG A 444 -11.91 21.17 -5.97
CA ARG A 444 -12.72 22.00 -5.06
C ARG A 444 -13.24 21.22 -3.86
N GLU A 445 -13.64 19.97 -4.02
CA GLU A 445 -14.10 19.10 -2.95
C GLU A 445 -12.96 18.69 -2.04
N LYS A 446 -11.77 18.42 -2.58
CA LYS A 446 -10.55 18.20 -1.81
C LYS A 446 -10.14 19.47 -1.07
N VAL A 447 -10.09 20.62 -1.75
CA VAL A 447 -9.82 21.92 -1.11
C VAL A 447 -10.84 22.18 0.00
N ARG A 448 -12.13 22.01 -0.30
CA ARG A 448 -13.22 22.17 0.67
C ARG A 448 -13.07 21.20 1.83
N ASN A 449 -13.05 19.89 1.58
CA ASN A 449 -13.13 18.84 2.59
C ASN A 449 -11.81 18.60 3.36
N CYS A 450 -10.64 18.86 2.77
CA CYS A 450 -9.34 18.66 3.40
C CYS A 450 -8.71 19.94 3.94
N PHE A 451 -9.05 21.11 3.38
CA PHE A 451 -8.40 22.38 3.77
C PHE A 451 -9.36 23.41 4.37
N TRP A 452 -10.63 23.48 3.95
CA TRP A 452 -11.58 24.47 4.46
C TRP A 452 -12.48 23.93 5.59
N THR A 453 -13.35 22.96 5.27
CA THR A 453 -14.30 22.36 6.23
C THR A 453 -13.64 21.31 7.11
N LYS A 454 -12.48 20.78 6.68
CA LYS A 454 -11.77 19.67 7.33
C LYS A 454 -12.63 18.40 7.51
N ALA A 455 -13.70 18.25 6.72
CA ALA A 455 -14.67 17.17 6.82
C ALA A 455 -14.04 15.77 6.74
N HIS A 456 -13.07 15.55 5.85
CA HIS A 456 -12.41 14.23 5.75
C HIS A 456 -11.63 13.88 7.01
N TYR A 457 -10.90 14.84 7.60
CA TYR A 457 -10.19 14.65 8.86
C TYR A 457 -11.16 14.42 10.03
N LYS A 458 -12.25 15.19 10.11
CA LYS A 458 -13.29 15.00 11.15
C LYS A 458 -13.94 13.61 11.07
N THR A 459 -14.23 13.13 9.87
CA THR A 459 -14.76 11.78 9.66
C THR A 459 -13.71 10.71 9.97
N ALA A 460 -12.45 10.92 9.57
CA ALA A 460 -11.35 10.02 9.91
C ALA A 460 -11.19 9.88 11.43
N VAL A 461 -11.25 10.98 12.20
CA VAL A 461 -11.22 10.96 13.67
C VAL A 461 -12.34 10.06 14.23
N LYS A 462 -13.57 10.18 13.73
CA LYS A 462 -14.69 9.34 14.19
C LYS A 462 -14.45 7.86 13.89
N LEU A 463 -14.02 7.53 12.67
CA LEU A 463 -13.76 6.15 12.24
C LEU A 463 -12.56 5.52 12.98
N LEU A 464 -11.50 6.29 13.22
CA LEU A 464 -10.32 5.81 13.95
C LEU A 464 -10.63 5.58 15.44
N LYS A 465 -11.47 6.41 16.07
CA LYS A 465 -11.97 6.13 17.44
C LYS A 465 -12.74 4.80 17.49
N GLN A 466 -13.66 4.59 16.54
CA GLN A 466 -14.40 3.32 16.43
C GLN A 466 -13.46 2.13 16.19
N SER A 467 -12.48 2.30 15.31
CA SER A 467 -11.47 1.27 15.04
C SER A 467 -10.66 0.92 16.29
N TRP A 468 -10.21 1.91 17.06
CA TRP A 468 -9.42 1.68 18.26
C TRP A 468 -10.23 0.97 19.36
N GLN A 469 -11.49 1.36 19.55
CA GLN A 469 -12.40 0.75 20.52
C GLN A 469 -12.73 -0.71 20.18
N GLN A 470 -12.92 -1.04 18.89
CA GLN A 470 -13.34 -2.38 18.47
C GLN A 470 -12.18 -3.38 18.33
N ASN A 471 -10.94 -2.92 18.15
CA ASN A 471 -9.83 -3.78 17.71
C ASN A 471 -8.65 -3.81 18.70
N GLY A 472 -8.92 -3.68 19.99
CA GLY A 472 -7.94 -3.99 21.04
C GLY A 472 -6.81 -2.98 21.21
N ALA A 473 -7.12 -1.67 21.14
CA ALA A 473 -6.17 -0.59 21.41
C ALA A 473 -4.92 -0.59 20.49
N ASP A 474 -5.13 -0.67 19.17
CA ASP A 474 -4.05 -0.64 18.17
C ASP A 474 -3.25 0.69 18.21
N PRO A 475 -1.92 0.66 18.43
CA PRO A 475 -1.11 1.87 18.57
C PRO A 475 -0.91 2.64 17.25
N GLU A 476 -0.87 1.96 16.09
CA GLU A 476 -0.82 2.64 14.79
C GLU A 476 -2.10 3.48 14.59
N THR A 477 -3.26 2.90 14.88
CA THR A 477 -4.56 3.59 14.85
C THR A 477 -4.56 4.81 15.76
N LEU A 478 -3.99 4.73 16.97
CA LEU A 478 -3.94 5.87 17.89
C LEU A 478 -3.03 7.01 17.38
N ILE A 479 -1.92 6.70 16.71
CA ILE A 479 -1.07 7.71 16.06
C ILE A 479 -1.81 8.40 14.93
N TYR A 480 -2.48 7.64 14.06
CA TYR A 480 -3.28 8.21 12.96
C TYR A 480 -4.44 9.04 13.48
N LEU A 481 -5.07 8.60 14.57
CA LEU A 481 -6.13 9.33 15.24
C LEU A 481 -5.64 10.69 15.76
N ASN A 482 -4.47 10.71 16.40
CA ASN A 482 -3.82 11.95 16.85
C ASN A 482 -3.49 12.90 15.70
N ASN A 483 -2.88 12.38 14.63
CA ASN A 483 -2.55 13.16 13.44
C ASN A 483 -3.81 13.76 12.79
N ALA A 484 -4.86 12.94 12.63
CA ALA A 484 -6.13 13.37 12.06
C ALA A 484 -6.83 14.43 12.93
N LEU A 485 -6.74 14.32 14.27
CA LEU A 485 -7.30 15.30 15.20
C LEU A 485 -6.65 16.68 15.04
N LEU A 486 -5.31 16.74 14.94
CA LEU A 486 -4.58 17.99 14.71
C LEU A 486 -5.03 18.67 13.40
N GLU A 487 -5.18 17.90 12.33
CA GLU A 487 -5.61 18.40 11.03
C GLU A 487 -7.10 18.80 11.00
N ALA A 488 -7.97 18.06 11.70
CA ALA A 488 -9.40 18.33 11.78
C ALA A 488 -9.71 19.69 12.43
N GLU A 489 -8.88 20.07 13.42
CA GLU A 489 -9.03 21.29 14.23
C GLU A 489 -8.05 22.39 13.81
N GLY A 490 -7.25 22.17 12.76
CA GLY A 490 -6.30 23.15 12.24
C GLY A 490 -5.20 23.55 13.25
N LYS A 491 -4.83 22.66 14.17
CA LYS A 491 -3.79 22.92 15.16
C LYS A 491 -2.42 22.96 14.48
N LYS A 492 -1.56 23.89 14.92
CA LYS A 492 -0.14 23.90 14.50
C LYS A 492 0.57 22.72 15.15
N TYR A 493 1.54 22.14 14.47
CA TYR A 493 2.29 21.00 14.99
C TYR A 493 3.75 20.99 14.54
N TYR A 494 4.59 20.31 15.31
CA TYR A 494 5.90 19.83 14.88
C TYR A 494 5.79 18.38 14.40
N THR A 495 6.65 17.96 13.47
CA THR A 495 6.67 16.57 12.98
C THR A 495 7.93 15.87 13.45
N ILE A 496 7.77 14.67 14.01
CA ILE A 496 8.85 13.70 14.23
C ILE A 496 8.55 12.41 13.47
N ALA A 497 9.56 11.58 13.26
CA ALA A 497 9.38 10.25 12.68
C ALA A 497 9.75 9.15 13.69
N VAL A 498 9.17 7.97 13.50
CA VAL A 498 9.54 6.71 14.15
C VAL A 498 9.82 5.67 13.08
N THR A 499 10.83 4.82 13.31
CA THR A 499 11.08 3.64 12.48
C THR A 499 10.65 2.36 13.21
N ILE A 500 10.04 1.41 12.51
CA ILE A 500 9.53 0.14 13.08
C ILE A 500 9.90 -1.09 12.23
N PRO A 501 9.99 -2.29 12.85
CA PRO A 501 10.37 -3.54 12.19
C PRO A 501 9.14 -4.40 11.84
N MET A 502 8.29 -4.01 10.89
CA MET A 502 6.97 -4.66 10.77
C MET A 502 6.84 -5.70 9.65
N ILE A 503 7.26 -5.41 8.42
CA ILE A 503 7.01 -6.29 7.26
C ILE A 503 8.33 -6.83 6.70
N ASP A 504 8.50 -8.15 6.66
CA ASP A 504 9.61 -8.77 5.92
C ASP A 504 9.30 -8.74 4.41
N THR A 505 9.95 -7.88 3.63
CA THR A 505 9.57 -7.64 2.22
C THR A 505 9.86 -8.77 1.21
N PRO A 506 10.78 -9.73 1.40
CA PRO A 506 10.93 -10.87 0.49
C PRO A 506 9.77 -11.87 0.59
N THR A 507 9.20 -12.03 1.77
CA THR A 507 8.13 -12.99 2.07
C THR A 507 6.77 -12.31 2.30
N GLN A 508 6.77 -10.98 2.44
CA GLN A 508 5.66 -10.15 2.92
C GLN A 508 5.07 -10.61 4.26
N SER A 509 5.81 -11.43 5.02
CA SER A 509 5.38 -11.95 6.31
C SER A 509 5.65 -10.95 7.43
N VAL A 510 4.75 -10.92 8.41
CA VAL A 510 4.95 -10.16 9.63
C VAL A 510 5.93 -10.92 10.52
N LYS A 511 7.17 -10.44 10.65
CA LYS A 511 8.21 -11.10 11.45
C LYS A 511 8.15 -10.67 12.92
N ASP A 512 8.00 -9.36 13.17
CA ASP A 512 8.10 -8.76 14.52
C ASP A 512 6.95 -7.78 14.87
N ALA A 513 5.70 -8.08 14.48
CA ALA A 513 4.53 -7.22 14.75
C ALA A 513 4.40 -6.79 16.21
N ASN A 514 4.73 -7.69 17.15
CA ASN A 514 4.63 -7.39 18.58
C ASN A 514 5.66 -6.33 18.98
N GLY A 515 6.90 -6.45 18.52
CA GLY A 515 7.95 -5.45 18.76
C GLY A 515 7.57 -4.08 18.20
N ALA A 516 7.10 -4.05 16.94
CA ALA A 516 6.60 -2.82 16.31
C ALA A 516 5.44 -2.18 17.10
N LYS A 517 4.48 -2.98 17.59
CA LYS A 517 3.37 -2.49 18.41
C LYS A 517 3.84 -1.88 19.73
N GLU A 518 4.75 -2.52 20.44
CA GLU A 518 5.31 -1.96 21.69
C GLU A 518 6.06 -0.65 21.44
N ILE A 519 6.83 -0.55 20.34
CA ILE A 519 7.47 0.73 19.96
C ILE A 519 6.43 1.82 19.80
N LEU A 520 5.39 1.55 19.01
CA LEU A 520 4.34 2.53 18.71
C LEU A 520 3.51 2.88 19.95
N ARG A 521 3.34 1.98 20.93
CA ARG A 521 2.59 2.28 22.17
C ARG A 521 3.21 3.44 22.94
N GLY A 522 4.52 3.38 23.21
CA GLY A 522 5.20 4.46 23.93
C GLY A 522 5.09 5.81 23.23
N ILE A 523 5.23 5.79 21.90
CA ILE A 523 5.15 7.00 21.06
C ILE A 523 3.72 7.55 21.02
N ALA A 524 2.74 6.69 20.77
CA ALA A 524 1.33 7.05 20.70
C ALA A 524 0.84 7.64 22.03
N GLN A 525 1.27 7.09 23.16
CA GLN A 525 0.94 7.60 24.48
C GLN A 525 1.51 9.01 24.69
N ALA A 526 2.82 9.20 24.49
CA ALA A 526 3.46 10.52 24.63
C ALA A 526 2.87 11.56 23.66
N GLN A 527 2.56 11.16 22.42
CA GLN A 527 1.87 12.01 21.45
C GLN A 527 0.47 12.41 21.93
N THR A 528 -0.29 11.46 22.48
CA THR A 528 -1.66 11.67 22.97
C THR A 528 -1.68 12.64 24.15
N GLU A 529 -0.77 12.47 25.12
CA GLU A 529 -0.62 13.37 26.26
C GLU A 529 -0.42 14.83 25.82
N VAL A 530 0.49 15.05 24.86
CA VAL A 530 0.78 16.39 24.33
C VAL A 530 -0.42 16.94 23.56
N ASN A 531 -1.02 16.15 22.66
CA ASN A 531 -2.05 16.65 21.76
C ASN A 531 -3.36 16.92 22.47
N LEU A 532 -3.78 16.08 23.42
CA LEU A 532 -5.01 16.29 24.18
C LEU A 532 -4.96 17.60 24.99
N GLY A 533 -3.79 18.01 25.46
CA GLY A 533 -3.59 19.29 26.16
C GLY A 533 -3.89 20.55 25.33
N LEU A 534 -4.15 20.44 24.02
CA LEU A 534 -4.48 21.57 23.12
C LEU A 534 -5.97 21.88 23.03
N PHE A 535 -6.82 21.06 23.63
CA PHE A 535 -8.26 21.10 23.45
C PHE A 535 -8.98 21.39 24.77
N GLU A 536 -10.12 22.06 24.67
CA GLU A 536 -11.00 22.27 25.83
C GLU A 536 -11.86 21.02 26.07
N ASP A 537 -12.23 20.78 27.33
CA ASP A 537 -12.94 19.56 27.74
C ASP A 537 -14.28 19.36 27.01
N ASN A 538 -14.92 20.46 26.57
CA ASN A 538 -16.18 20.47 25.83
C ASN A 538 -16.01 20.22 24.32
N ASN A 539 -14.78 20.13 23.79
CA ASN A 539 -14.57 19.89 22.36
C ASN A 539 -15.16 18.53 21.93
N GLU A 540 -15.99 18.53 20.89
CA GLU A 540 -16.75 17.36 20.45
C GLU A 540 -15.86 16.24 19.90
N LEU A 541 -14.76 16.58 19.21
CA LEU A 541 -13.92 15.56 18.56
C LEU A 541 -13.13 14.74 19.58
N ILE A 542 -12.78 15.33 20.72
CA ILE A 542 -12.08 14.62 21.79
C ILE A 542 -13.05 13.87 22.72
N GLN A 543 -14.38 13.96 22.55
CA GLN A 543 -15.28 13.13 23.34
C GLN A 543 -15.03 11.65 23.04
N GLN A 544 -14.92 10.85 24.11
CA GLN A 544 -14.55 9.42 24.06
C GLN A 544 -13.20 9.16 23.37
N PHE A 545 -12.29 10.13 23.37
CA PHE A 545 -10.96 9.94 22.83
C PHE A 545 -10.12 9.08 23.78
N PRO A 546 -9.36 8.09 23.27
CA PRO A 546 -8.52 7.23 24.11
C PRO A 546 -7.60 8.03 25.04
N GLY A 547 -7.72 7.82 26.35
CA GLY A 547 -6.89 8.50 27.34
C GLY A 547 -7.36 9.88 27.80
N LYS A 548 -8.42 10.46 27.22
CA LYS A 548 -8.92 11.80 27.62
C LYS A 548 -9.16 11.94 29.11
N ASP A 549 -9.75 10.94 29.76
CA ASP A 549 -10.21 11.11 31.14
C ASP A 549 -9.12 10.92 32.20
N PHE A 550 -7.95 10.39 31.82
CA PHE A 550 -6.89 10.02 32.78
C PHE A 550 -5.47 10.44 32.40
N LEU A 551 -5.17 10.68 31.11
CA LEU A 551 -3.87 11.18 30.64
C LEU A 551 -3.73 12.69 30.84
N ILE A 552 -4.84 13.43 30.82
CA ILE A 552 -4.85 14.86 31.13
C ILE A 552 -5.45 15.08 32.52
N ALA A 553 -4.73 15.76 33.40
CA ALA A 553 -5.27 16.18 34.69
C ALA A 553 -6.35 17.27 34.48
N LYS A 554 -7.34 17.34 35.38
CA LYS A 554 -8.30 18.47 35.41
C LYS A 554 -7.54 19.80 35.42
N ARG A 555 -7.95 20.73 34.56
CA ARG A 555 -7.34 22.05 34.39
C ARG A 555 -7.17 22.72 35.77
N GLY A 556 -5.93 22.89 36.25
CA GLY A 556 -5.62 23.55 37.53
C GLY A 556 -4.84 22.73 38.58
N GLN A 557 -4.63 21.41 38.38
CA GLN A 557 -3.97 20.55 39.39
C GLN A 557 -2.46 20.21 39.15
N ARG A 558 -1.78 20.82 38.16
CA ARG A 558 -0.35 20.59 37.71
C ARG A 558 -0.01 19.11 37.30
N PRO A 559 1.12 18.82 36.60
CA PRO A 559 1.86 19.55 35.57
C PRO A 559 1.87 18.75 34.24
N TYR A 560 0.71 18.33 33.72
CA TYR A 560 0.66 17.61 32.43
C TYR A 560 0.74 18.56 31.22
N PRO A 561 1.37 18.15 30.11
CA PRO A 561 1.74 19.04 29.02
C PRO A 561 0.50 19.62 28.34
N LYS A 562 0.45 20.95 28.26
CA LYS A 562 -0.58 21.71 27.56
C LYS A 562 -0.27 21.78 26.06
N GLY A 563 0.08 20.68 25.40
CA GLY A 563 0.77 20.79 24.11
C GLY A 563 2.13 21.51 24.22
N ILE A 564 2.94 21.41 23.17
CA ILE A 564 4.26 22.02 23.11
C ILE A 564 4.10 23.55 23.15
N ASN A 565 4.71 24.18 24.15
CA ASN A 565 4.60 25.62 24.39
C ASN A 565 3.16 26.14 24.46
N ASN A 566 2.25 25.35 25.06
CA ASN A 566 0.83 25.68 25.28
C ASN A 566 -0.04 25.79 24.01
N ARG A 567 0.50 25.50 22.81
CA ARG A 567 -0.20 25.84 21.55
C ARG A 567 0.14 24.98 20.33
N ILE A 568 1.17 24.14 20.40
CA ILE A 568 1.67 23.35 19.26
C ILE A 568 1.52 21.86 19.56
N GLY A 569 0.97 21.08 18.63
CA GLY A 569 0.86 19.63 18.72
C GLY A 569 2.08 18.89 18.20
N LEU A 570 2.01 17.57 18.29
CA LEU A 570 3.00 16.65 17.77
C LEU A 570 2.35 15.74 16.72
N ARG A 571 2.86 15.81 15.48
CA ARG A 571 2.55 14.88 14.41
C ARG A 571 3.65 13.82 14.35
N VAL A 572 3.25 12.56 14.30
CA VAL A 572 4.18 11.41 14.21
C VAL A 572 4.04 10.77 12.84
N VAL A 573 5.17 10.54 12.17
CA VAL A 573 5.26 9.76 10.92
C VAL A 573 5.89 8.41 11.23
N ILE A 574 5.30 7.33 10.76
CA ILE A 574 5.81 5.96 10.94
C ILE A 574 6.53 5.53 9.66
N ALA A 575 7.71 4.96 9.77
CA ALA A 575 8.48 4.40 8.67
C ALA A 575 8.83 2.92 8.96
N ASP A 576 8.45 2.01 8.08
CA ASP A 576 8.75 0.58 8.24
C ASP A 576 10.06 0.24 7.52
N ASP A 577 11.04 -0.23 8.30
CA ASP A 577 12.37 -0.64 7.83
C ASP A 577 12.56 -2.16 7.81
N ALA A 578 11.52 -2.94 8.11
CA ALA A 578 11.53 -4.40 8.04
C ALA A 578 12.57 -5.09 8.95
N ASN A 579 13.23 -4.37 9.87
CA ASN A 579 14.44 -4.85 10.57
C ASN A 579 15.58 -5.24 9.60
N ARG A 580 15.77 -4.51 8.48
CA ARG A 580 16.83 -4.79 7.50
C ARG A 580 17.69 -3.57 7.23
N GLU A 581 19.00 -3.75 7.17
CA GLU A 581 19.96 -2.65 7.02
C GLU A 581 19.73 -1.79 5.77
N GLU A 582 19.47 -2.41 4.61
CA GLU A 582 19.26 -1.69 3.36
C GLU A 582 17.95 -0.89 3.37
N GLU A 583 16.90 -1.42 3.99
CA GLU A 583 15.64 -0.68 4.18
C GLU A 583 15.82 0.45 5.19
N ALA A 584 16.54 0.21 6.29
CA ALA A 584 16.84 1.25 7.28
C ALA A 584 17.59 2.44 6.64
N LYS A 585 18.60 2.16 5.80
CA LYS A 585 19.31 3.18 4.98
C LYS A 585 18.36 3.91 4.04
N ALA A 586 17.48 3.18 3.35
CA ALA A 586 16.51 3.75 2.42
C ALA A 586 15.50 4.67 3.13
N ARG A 587 14.94 4.24 4.28
CA ARG A 587 14.03 5.05 5.09
C ARG A 587 14.73 6.28 5.66
N ALA A 588 15.93 6.14 6.21
CA ALA A 588 16.72 7.28 6.69
C ALA A 588 16.93 8.33 5.59
N SER A 589 17.27 7.87 4.37
CA SER A 589 17.47 8.74 3.20
C SER A 589 16.20 9.50 2.80
N LEU A 590 15.03 8.88 2.91
CA LEU A 590 13.73 9.53 2.66
C LEU A 590 13.38 10.52 3.76
N LEU A 591 13.55 10.15 5.04
CA LEU A 591 13.23 10.99 6.19
C LEU A 591 14.11 12.25 6.23
N VAL A 592 15.40 12.14 5.91
CA VAL A 592 16.31 13.30 5.85
C VAL A 592 15.87 14.33 4.81
N LYS A 593 15.35 13.89 3.65
CA LYS A 593 14.85 14.77 2.57
C LYS A 593 13.59 15.56 2.99
N GLN A 594 12.83 15.07 3.98
CA GLN A 594 11.64 15.76 4.48
C GLN A 594 11.99 16.79 5.54
N SER A 595 12.24 18.04 5.11
CA SER A 595 12.67 19.15 5.99
C SER A 595 11.72 19.45 7.16
N SER A 596 10.43 19.08 7.05
CA SER A 596 9.44 19.22 8.12
C SER A 596 9.66 18.27 9.30
N ILE A 597 10.41 17.18 9.12
CA ILE A 597 10.73 16.21 10.18
C ILE A 597 11.90 16.75 10.98
N LEU A 598 11.69 16.92 12.29
CA LEU A 598 12.64 17.58 13.19
C LEU A 598 13.51 16.62 14.01
N GLY A 599 13.07 15.38 14.17
CA GLY A 599 13.80 14.31 14.86
C GLY A 599 13.23 12.94 14.50
N VAL A 600 14.02 11.90 14.75
CA VAL A 600 13.68 10.49 14.50
C VAL A 600 13.86 9.70 15.78
N ILE A 601 12.92 8.80 16.07
CA ILE A 601 13.02 7.78 17.12
C ILE A 601 13.24 6.43 16.44
N GLY A 602 14.40 5.83 16.66
CA GLY A 602 14.79 4.61 15.95
C GLY A 602 16.29 4.30 16.03
N HIS A 603 16.76 3.21 15.45
CA HIS A 603 15.97 2.15 14.83
C HIS A 603 15.65 1.04 15.83
N TRP A 604 15.06 -0.08 15.37
CA TRP A 604 14.74 -1.22 16.21
C TRP A 604 15.99 -1.94 16.71
N THR A 605 16.98 -2.18 15.86
CA THR A 605 18.17 -2.97 16.21
C THR A 605 19.46 -2.16 16.12
N SER A 606 20.53 -2.69 16.72
CA SER A 606 21.86 -2.10 16.59
C SER A 606 22.36 -2.14 15.14
N GLU A 607 22.07 -3.22 14.42
CA GLU A 607 22.33 -3.45 13.00
C GLU A 607 21.70 -2.35 12.14
N THR A 608 20.38 -2.18 12.25
CA THR A 608 19.64 -1.17 11.47
C THR A 608 20.03 0.26 11.87
N THR A 609 20.32 0.49 13.15
CA THR A 609 20.75 1.81 13.63
C THR A 609 22.13 2.16 13.09
N LEU A 610 23.11 1.25 13.15
CA LEU A 610 24.44 1.46 12.58
C LEU A 610 24.38 1.70 11.07
N ALA A 611 23.54 0.95 10.37
CA ALA A 611 23.31 1.13 8.94
C ALA A 611 22.79 2.54 8.58
N ALA A 612 21.93 3.12 9.42
CA ALA A 612 21.24 4.38 9.13
C ALA A 612 21.87 5.63 9.74
N VAL A 613 22.62 5.51 10.85
CA VAL A 613 23.02 6.64 11.71
C VAL A 613 23.80 7.73 10.97
N ASP A 614 24.70 7.35 10.06
CA ASP A 614 25.52 8.31 9.32
C ASP A 614 24.68 9.14 8.33
N THR A 615 23.57 8.57 7.83
CA THR A 615 22.62 9.31 6.99
C THR A 615 21.96 10.44 7.78
N TYR A 616 21.56 10.19 9.03
CA TYR A 616 20.99 11.22 9.90
C TYR A 616 22.03 12.26 10.34
N GLN A 617 23.23 11.82 10.68
CA GLN A 617 24.38 12.68 11.01
C GLN A 617 24.71 13.66 9.86
N ASN A 618 24.72 13.16 8.62
CA ASN A 618 24.94 13.97 7.42
C ASN A 618 23.76 14.91 7.14
N GLY A 619 22.53 14.39 7.29
CA GLY A 619 21.28 15.14 7.16
C GLY A 619 21.00 16.16 8.27
N LYS A 620 21.86 16.23 9.29
CA LYS A 620 21.70 17.05 10.50
C LYS A 620 20.34 16.84 11.15
N LEU A 621 19.86 15.60 11.16
CA LEU A 621 18.59 15.18 11.75
C LEU A 621 18.90 14.36 13.00
N VAL A 622 18.33 14.74 14.14
CA VAL A 622 18.57 14.01 15.39
C VAL A 622 17.95 12.62 15.31
N LEU A 623 18.72 11.61 15.69
CA LEU A 623 18.27 10.25 15.96
C LEU A 623 18.33 10.01 17.48
N ILE A 624 17.19 9.67 18.08
CA ILE A 624 17.16 9.15 19.45
C ILE A 624 16.90 7.64 19.38
N ALA A 625 17.88 6.84 19.82
CA ALA A 625 17.78 5.39 19.83
C ALA A 625 17.20 4.88 21.16
N PRO A 626 15.99 4.29 21.15
CA PRO A 626 15.35 3.75 22.35
C PRO A 626 15.66 2.27 22.60
N TYR A 627 16.36 1.59 21.68
CA TYR A 627 16.58 0.15 21.75
C TYR A 627 18.01 -0.27 21.36
N ALA A 628 18.67 0.45 20.46
CA ALA A 628 20.01 0.09 20.00
C ALA A 628 21.09 0.36 21.06
N MET A 629 21.56 -0.72 21.71
CA MET A 629 22.47 -0.66 22.86
C MET A 629 23.96 -0.72 22.48
N THR A 630 24.33 -1.15 21.26
CA THR A 630 25.75 -1.34 20.92
C THR A 630 26.55 -0.06 21.09
N THR A 631 27.65 -0.13 21.83
CA THR A 631 28.54 1.02 22.04
C THR A 631 29.31 1.39 20.76
N GLU A 632 29.30 0.54 19.73
CA GLU A 632 29.82 0.90 18.40
C GLU A 632 29.19 2.20 17.86
N LEU A 633 27.94 2.47 18.22
CA LEU A 633 27.23 3.71 17.87
C LEU A 633 27.93 4.98 18.36
N THR A 634 28.68 4.92 19.46
CA THR A 634 29.41 6.06 20.04
C THR A 634 30.94 5.94 19.93
N THR A 635 31.47 4.88 19.30
CA THR A 635 32.91 4.78 18.98
C THR A 635 33.38 5.85 18.00
N ASN A 636 32.53 6.23 17.05
CA ASN A 636 32.73 7.37 16.15
C ASN A 636 31.86 8.54 16.63
N PRO A 637 32.44 9.73 16.86
CA PRO A 637 31.69 10.86 17.41
C PRO A 637 30.59 11.33 16.43
N ARG A 638 29.33 11.14 16.84
CA ARG A 638 28.13 11.50 16.07
C ARG A 638 27.26 12.45 16.87
N ASN A 639 27.43 13.75 16.64
CA ASN A 639 26.76 14.79 17.42
C ASN A 639 25.22 14.81 17.30
N PHE A 640 24.63 14.10 16.32
CA PHE A 640 23.18 14.01 16.12
C PHE A 640 22.56 12.69 16.63
N LEU A 641 23.35 11.83 17.27
CA LEU A 641 22.87 10.60 17.90
C LEU A 641 22.72 10.81 19.41
N PHE A 642 21.59 10.37 19.95
CA PHE A 642 21.34 10.29 21.40
C PHE A 642 20.70 8.94 21.73
N ARG A 643 20.92 8.41 22.94
CA ARG A 643 20.36 7.11 23.35
C ARG A 643 19.64 7.22 24.68
N THR A 644 18.36 6.83 24.73
CA THR A 644 17.60 6.80 26.00
C THR A 644 17.67 5.45 26.71
N VAL A 645 18.09 4.42 25.99
CA VAL A 645 18.35 3.06 26.49
C VAL A 645 19.76 2.97 27.10
N PRO A 646 20.01 2.07 28.08
CA PRO A 646 21.37 1.68 28.48
C PRO A 646 22.22 1.21 27.30
N THR A 647 23.54 1.21 27.50
CA THR A 647 24.48 0.63 26.56
C THR A 647 24.66 -0.86 26.82
N THR A 648 25.20 -1.60 25.83
CA THR A 648 25.59 -3.00 26.01
C THR A 648 26.60 -3.16 27.15
N GLU A 649 27.42 -2.14 27.42
CA GLU A 649 28.37 -2.18 28.52
C GLU A 649 27.69 -2.14 29.89
N ASP A 650 26.64 -1.31 30.05
CA ASP A 650 25.85 -1.24 31.29
C ASP A 650 25.13 -2.55 31.59
N GLU A 651 24.52 -3.18 30.56
CA GLU A 651 23.89 -4.50 30.67
C GLU A 651 24.93 -5.57 31.04
N THR A 652 26.05 -5.60 30.33
CA THR A 652 27.13 -6.57 30.57
C THR A 652 27.69 -6.45 31.98
N ASP A 653 27.87 -5.23 32.48
CA ASP A 653 28.31 -4.98 33.85
C ASP A 653 27.33 -5.59 34.85
N SER A 654 26.03 -5.37 34.67
CA SER A 654 25.00 -5.94 35.53
C SER A 654 25.04 -7.48 35.56
N LEU A 655 25.18 -8.12 34.39
CA LEU A 655 25.25 -9.58 34.28
C LEU A 655 26.53 -10.15 34.94
N VAL A 656 27.68 -9.51 34.72
CA VAL A 656 28.96 -9.91 35.33
C VAL A 656 28.93 -9.74 36.84
N GLU A 657 28.46 -8.59 37.34
CA GLU A 657 28.34 -8.35 38.78
C GLU A 657 27.41 -9.35 39.45
N HIS A 658 26.29 -9.68 38.79
CA HIS A 658 25.36 -10.68 39.31
C HIS A 658 26.04 -12.03 39.50
N LEU A 659 26.66 -12.57 38.45
CA LEU A 659 27.37 -13.86 38.51
C LEU A 659 28.43 -13.87 39.60
N LEU A 660 29.23 -12.80 39.69
CA LEU A 660 30.29 -12.72 40.68
C LEU A 660 29.76 -12.63 42.11
N LYS A 661 28.67 -11.87 42.33
CA LYS A 661 28.00 -11.72 43.63
C LYS A 661 27.45 -13.04 44.16
N ILE A 662 26.93 -13.89 43.29
CA ILE A 662 26.44 -15.24 43.67
C ILE A 662 27.54 -16.31 43.66
N GLY A 663 28.81 -15.89 43.62
CA GLY A 663 29.96 -16.80 43.73
C GLY A 663 30.33 -17.55 42.45
N GLN A 664 29.68 -17.28 41.32
CA GLN A 664 30.03 -17.91 40.05
C GLN A 664 31.32 -17.30 39.51
N ARG A 665 32.29 -18.17 39.19
CA ARG A 665 33.61 -17.80 38.65
C ARG A 665 33.93 -18.51 37.33
N GLN A 666 32.97 -19.25 36.79
CA GLN A 666 33.03 -19.78 35.44
C GLN A 666 31.70 -19.57 34.71
N ALA A 667 31.74 -19.47 33.38
CA ALA A 667 30.55 -19.36 32.55
C ALA A 667 30.80 -19.91 31.14
N ALA A 668 29.76 -20.47 30.52
CA ALA A 668 29.74 -20.77 29.08
C ALA A 668 28.90 -19.69 28.38
N VAL A 669 29.39 -19.13 27.29
CA VAL A 669 28.71 -18.03 26.60
C VAL A 669 28.23 -18.48 25.23
N PHE A 670 26.99 -18.12 24.91
CA PHE A 670 26.34 -18.37 23.62
C PHE A 670 25.93 -17.02 23.05
N TYR A 671 26.34 -16.73 21.82
CA TYR A 671 26.21 -15.40 21.22
C TYR A 671 26.04 -15.50 19.69
N THR A 672 25.74 -14.38 19.03
CA THR A 672 25.66 -14.25 17.57
C THR A 672 26.89 -13.49 17.05
N PRO A 673 27.87 -14.16 16.41
CA PRO A 673 29.13 -13.53 16.00
C PRO A 673 28.97 -12.40 14.97
N GLN A 674 27.99 -12.50 14.08
CA GLN A 674 27.78 -11.49 13.01
C GLN A 674 26.96 -10.28 13.47
N SER A 675 26.41 -10.31 14.70
CA SER A 675 25.64 -9.19 15.24
C SER A 675 26.59 -8.21 15.97
N PRO A 676 26.63 -6.92 15.60
CA PRO A 676 27.44 -5.91 16.31
C PRO A 676 26.96 -5.66 17.75
N PHE A 677 25.72 -6.02 18.08
CA PHE A 677 25.20 -5.97 19.46
C PHE A 677 25.76 -7.13 20.28
N SER A 678 25.46 -8.35 19.83
CA SER A 678 25.81 -9.58 20.56
C SER A 678 27.33 -9.82 20.63
N SER A 679 28.04 -9.62 19.51
CA SER A 679 29.50 -9.80 19.48
C SER A 679 30.23 -8.80 20.38
N TYR A 680 29.76 -7.55 20.47
CA TYR A 680 30.32 -6.56 21.37
C TYR A 680 30.01 -6.91 22.83
N GLY A 681 28.78 -7.33 23.14
CA GLY A 681 28.39 -7.84 24.45
C GLY A 681 29.28 -8.99 24.91
N TRP A 682 29.55 -9.95 24.02
CA TRP A 682 30.47 -11.04 24.28
C TRP A 682 31.90 -10.55 24.59
N GLN A 683 32.45 -9.65 23.76
CA GLN A 683 33.79 -9.11 23.97
C GLN A 683 33.92 -8.42 25.33
N LYS A 684 32.93 -7.61 25.69
CA LYS A 684 32.89 -6.90 26.98
C LYS A 684 32.70 -7.86 28.15
N PHE A 685 31.80 -8.83 28.02
CA PHE A 685 31.59 -9.84 29.05
C PHE A 685 32.89 -10.58 29.34
N LYS A 686 33.56 -11.07 28.28
CA LYS A 686 34.85 -11.75 28.39
C LYS A 686 35.89 -10.88 29.08
N GLN A 687 36.04 -9.62 28.66
CA GLN A 687 37.00 -8.68 29.24
C GLN A 687 36.76 -8.48 30.73
N LYS A 688 35.53 -8.15 31.12
CA LYS A 688 35.18 -7.79 32.50
C LYS A 688 35.16 -8.99 33.43
N PHE A 689 34.65 -10.13 32.95
CA PHE A 689 34.65 -11.36 33.73
C PHE A 689 36.07 -11.85 34.02
N TYR A 690 36.99 -11.80 33.03
CA TYR A 690 38.41 -12.11 33.25
C TYR A 690 39.10 -11.14 34.20
N ALA A 691 38.86 -9.84 34.06
CA ALA A 691 39.43 -8.83 34.95
C ALA A 691 39.07 -9.06 36.43
N LYS A 692 37.92 -9.71 36.69
CA LYS A 692 37.44 -10.08 38.04
C LYS A 692 37.71 -11.55 38.42
N GLY A 693 38.62 -12.22 37.72
CA GLY A 693 39.06 -13.58 38.04
C GLY A 693 38.10 -14.69 37.60
N GLY A 694 37.12 -14.37 36.75
CA GLY A 694 36.25 -15.36 36.12
C GLY A 694 36.95 -16.13 34.99
N ARG A 695 36.37 -17.27 34.58
CA ARG A 695 36.86 -18.12 33.49
C ARG A 695 35.75 -18.46 32.49
N ILE A 696 36.04 -18.39 31.19
CA ILE A 696 35.10 -18.79 30.14
C ILE A 696 35.36 -20.24 29.74
N ILE A 697 34.31 -21.04 29.73
CA ILE A 697 34.29 -22.39 29.16
C ILE A 697 34.03 -22.30 27.65
N GLN A 698 34.94 -22.87 26.86
CA GLN A 698 34.82 -22.91 25.40
C GLN A 698 33.84 -24.02 25.00
N VAL A 699 32.85 -23.67 24.18
CA VAL A 699 31.85 -24.58 23.61
C VAL A 699 31.91 -24.41 22.09
N ARG A 700 31.93 -25.50 21.32
CA ARG A 700 31.99 -25.44 19.86
C ARG A 700 30.66 -25.02 19.22
N GLU A 701 29.58 -25.34 19.92
CA GLU A 701 28.20 -25.05 19.53
C GLU A 701 27.71 -23.78 20.26
N ASP A 702 28.51 -22.69 20.20
CA ASP A 702 28.27 -21.42 20.91
C ASP A 702 27.56 -20.34 20.07
N ASP A 703 27.55 -20.50 18.74
CA ASP A 703 26.92 -19.58 17.79
C ASP A 703 25.39 -19.80 17.69
N LEU A 704 24.64 -18.89 18.29
CA LEU A 704 23.18 -18.91 18.34
C LEU A 704 22.52 -18.62 16.98
N SER A 705 23.23 -18.06 16.00
CA SER A 705 22.64 -17.70 14.71
C SER A 705 22.48 -18.85 13.73
N LYS A 706 23.11 -20.00 14.02
CA LYS A 706 23.10 -21.18 13.15
C LYS A 706 21.71 -21.80 13.06
N SER A 707 21.22 -22.00 11.84
CA SER A 707 19.94 -22.68 11.58
C SER A 707 19.93 -24.15 12.04
N ASN A 708 21.10 -24.78 12.13
CA ASN A 708 21.30 -26.15 12.60
C ASN A 708 21.88 -26.24 14.03
N PHE A 709 21.78 -25.15 14.81
CA PHE A 709 22.22 -25.12 16.21
C PHE A 709 21.69 -26.31 17.02
N ASN A 710 22.57 -26.96 17.79
CA ASN A 710 22.21 -28.14 18.58
C ASN A 710 22.39 -27.92 20.08
N ALA A 711 21.29 -27.58 20.76
CA ALA A 711 21.27 -27.35 22.21
C ALA A 711 21.74 -28.55 23.05
N ASN A 712 21.47 -29.79 22.60
CA ASN A 712 21.91 -30.99 23.32
C ASN A 712 23.44 -31.13 23.29
N LYS A 713 24.05 -30.99 22.10
CA LYS A 713 25.51 -31.04 21.94
C LYS A 713 26.20 -29.92 22.72
N ALA A 714 25.67 -28.70 22.63
CA ALA A 714 26.15 -27.57 23.42
C ALA A 714 26.19 -27.90 24.92
N LEU A 715 25.09 -28.40 25.48
CA LEU A 715 25.00 -28.72 26.91
C LEU A 715 25.80 -29.96 27.31
N GLU A 716 26.02 -30.92 26.42
CA GLU A 716 26.95 -32.03 26.64
C GLU A 716 28.40 -31.56 26.82
N GLU A 717 28.82 -30.54 26.07
CA GLU A 717 30.14 -29.92 26.24
C GLU A 717 30.24 -29.16 27.56
N VAL A 718 29.21 -28.38 27.91
CA VAL A 718 29.17 -27.65 29.19
C VAL A 718 29.23 -28.59 30.39
N ARG A 719 28.53 -29.72 30.34
CA ARG A 719 28.49 -30.72 31.44
C ARG A 719 29.87 -31.27 31.83
N LYS A 720 30.85 -31.23 30.93
CA LYS A 720 32.24 -31.67 31.21
C LYS A 720 32.93 -30.82 32.27
N TYR A 721 32.41 -29.63 32.55
CA TYR A 721 32.99 -28.66 33.48
C TYR A 721 32.18 -28.48 34.78
N GLY A 722 31.23 -29.40 35.05
CA GLY A 722 30.36 -29.35 36.22
C GLY A 722 29.25 -28.31 36.07
N GLU A 723 28.74 -27.81 37.20
CA GLU A 723 27.77 -26.72 37.19
C GLU A 723 28.40 -25.44 36.62
N THR A 724 27.87 -24.98 35.48
CA THR A 724 28.43 -23.85 34.74
C THR A 724 27.26 -22.98 34.25
N PRO A 725 27.12 -21.74 34.75
CA PRO A 725 26.15 -20.80 34.24
C PRO A 725 26.28 -20.60 32.73
N LEU A 726 25.12 -20.48 32.06
CA LEU A 726 25.05 -20.14 30.65
C LEU A 726 24.77 -18.64 30.53
N VAL A 727 25.52 -17.96 29.68
CA VAL A 727 25.31 -16.56 29.34
C VAL A 727 24.76 -16.51 27.92
N LEU A 728 23.54 -16.00 27.75
CA LEU A 728 22.85 -15.98 26.46
C LEU A 728 22.76 -14.54 25.93
N LEU A 729 23.41 -14.31 24.79
CA LEU A 729 23.50 -13.02 24.13
C LEU A 729 22.93 -13.12 22.69
N PRO A 730 21.62 -13.31 22.48
CA PRO A 730 21.05 -13.40 21.13
C PRO A 730 21.04 -12.04 20.42
N ASP A 731 21.02 -12.04 19.09
CA ASP A 731 20.78 -10.79 18.34
C ASP A 731 19.32 -10.30 18.44
N GLY A 732 19.07 -9.08 17.94
CA GLY A 732 17.77 -8.41 17.94
C GLY A 732 16.72 -9.00 16.97
N GLN A 733 16.65 -10.33 16.86
CA GLN A 733 15.75 -11.10 15.98
C GLN A 733 16.04 -10.92 14.47
N VAL A 734 17.31 -10.68 14.14
CA VAL A 734 17.81 -10.71 12.76
C VAL A 734 17.99 -12.16 12.29
N THR A 735 18.38 -13.06 13.21
CA THR A 735 18.59 -14.49 12.95
C THR A 735 17.68 -15.39 13.81
N ASP A 736 17.91 -16.70 13.79
CA ASP A 736 17.23 -17.69 14.65
C ASP A 736 17.71 -17.67 16.13
N ALA A 737 18.56 -16.70 16.52
CA ALA A 737 19.19 -16.67 17.84
C ALA A 737 18.23 -16.69 19.03
N LEU A 738 17.10 -15.96 18.98
CA LEU A 738 16.08 -16.02 20.04
C LEU A 738 15.47 -17.42 20.16
N LYS A 739 15.13 -18.04 19.03
CA LYS A 739 14.57 -19.40 18.97
C LYS A 739 15.56 -20.42 19.54
N ASN A 740 16.82 -20.32 19.13
CA ASN A 740 17.90 -21.20 19.61
C ASN A 740 18.19 -21.00 21.10
N SER A 741 18.09 -19.78 21.61
CA SER A 741 18.21 -19.48 23.04
C SER A 741 17.07 -20.11 23.85
N ILE A 742 15.83 -20.01 23.37
CA ILE A 742 14.66 -20.65 24.00
C ILE A 742 14.81 -22.18 24.00
N GLU A 743 15.32 -22.77 22.92
CA GLU A 743 15.60 -24.20 22.86
C GLU A 743 16.69 -24.63 23.86
N LEU A 744 17.73 -23.81 24.03
CA LEU A 744 18.77 -24.05 25.02
C LEU A 744 18.21 -23.95 26.45
N ILE A 745 17.32 -22.99 26.74
CA ILE A 745 16.62 -22.87 28.03
C ILE A 745 15.81 -24.14 28.31
N LYS A 746 14.99 -24.59 27.35
CA LYS A 746 14.19 -25.82 27.47
C LYS A 746 15.07 -27.05 27.71
N THR A 747 16.15 -27.20 26.93
CA THR A 747 17.05 -28.35 27.01
C THR A 747 17.87 -28.35 28.31
N ASN A 748 18.23 -27.17 28.83
CA ASN A 748 18.90 -27.02 30.12
C ASN A 748 17.98 -27.46 31.28
N ASN A 749 16.66 -27.29 31.15
CA ASN A 749 15.64 -27.82 32.06
C ASN A 749 15.92 -27.52 33.56
N GLY A 750 16.33 -26.28 33.85
CA GLY A 750 16.63 -25.81 35.21
C GLY A 750 17.95 -26.32 35.81
N ARG A 751 18.80 -27.01 35.04
CA ARG A 751 20.06 -27.57 35.54
C ARG A 751 21.05 -26.47 35.91
N ASN A 752 21.49 -25.69 34.92
CA ASN A 752 22.41 -24.57 35.12
C ASN A 752 21.64 -23.25 35.26
N LEU A 753 22.23 -22.31 36.00
CA LEU A 753 21.81 -20.91 35.95
C LEU A 753 21.95 -20.37 34.53
N ILE A 754 20.98 -19.58 34.10
CA ILE A 754 21.03 -18.84 32.85
C ILE A 754 20.97 -17.36 33.20
N VAL A 755 21.97 -16.61 32.75
CA VAL A 755 21.92 -15.14 32.71
C VAL A 755 21.84 -14.70 31.26
N GLY A 756 21.08 -13.65 30.95
CA GLY A 756 20.94 -13.24 29.56
C GLY A 756 20.46 -11.82 29.35
N GLU A 757 20.54 -11.42 28.09
CA GLU A 757 20.14 -10.10 27.62
C GLU A 757 18.62 -9.93 27.62
N TRP A 758 18.18 -8.67 27.63
CA TRP A 758 16.76 -8.32 27.66
C TRP A 758 15.94 -8.83 26.45
N ILE A 759 16.58 -9.27 25.36
CA ILE A 759 15.91 -9.89 24.20
C ILE A 759 15.08 -11.11 24.62
N LEU A 760 15.51 -11.80 25.68
CA LEU A 760 14.81 -12.94 26.26
C LEU A 760 13.61 -12.55 27.12
N TYR A 761 13.43 -11.25 27.44
CA TYR A 761 12.21 -10.70 28.04
C TYR A 761 11.11 -10.65 26.96
N SER A 762 10.56 -11.81 26.63
CA SER A 762 9.61 -11.94 25.53
C SER A 762 8.46 -12.90 25.85
N PRO A 763 7.30 -12.73 25.21
CA PRO A 763 6.23 -13.71 25.26
C PRO A 763 6.67 -15.10 24.78
N GLN A 764 7.62 -15.21 23.85
CA GLN A 764 8.11 -16.50 23.39
C GLN A 764 8.83 -17.27 24.51
N THR A 765 9.56 -16.59 25.40
CA THR A 765 10.17 -17.22 26.59
C THR A 765 9.10 -17.74 27.56
N LEU A 766 8.08 -16.92 27.88
CA LEU A 766 6.99 -17.34 28.77
C LEU A 766 6.09 -18.42 28.15
N SER A 767 6.09 -18.56 26.82
CA SER A 767 5.33 -19.60 26.12
C SER A 767 5.78 -21.04 26.44
N ILE A 768 6.93 -21.20 27.10
CA ILE A 768 7.37 -22.49 27.66
C ILE A 768 6.33 -23.03 28.66
N ARG A 769 5.63 -22.15 29.41
CA ARG A 769 4.59 -22.42 30.42
C ARG A 769 5.01 -23.27 31.62
N ASP A 770 5.92 -24.23 31.45
CA ASP A 770 6.56 -24.96 32.53
C ASP A 770 7.57 -24.06 33.24
N LEU A 771 7.45 -23.94 34.56
CA LEU A 771 8.36 -23.14 35.38
C LEU A 771 9.75 -23.79 35.47
N LYS A 772 9.83 -25.12 35.43
CA LYS A 772 11.09 -25.83 35.73
C LYS A 772 12.27 -25.41 34.83
N PRO A 773 12.12 -25.29 33.49
CA PRO A 773 13.19 -24.77 32.64
C PRO A 773 13.56 -23.30 32.90
N LEU A 774 12.66 -22.53 33.51
CA LEU A 774 12.73 -21.08 33.68
C LEU A 774 13.16 -20.63 35.09
N GLU A 775 13.09 -21.52 36.09
CA GLU A 775 13.31 -21.20 37.51
C GLU A 775 14.68 -20.57 37.80
N LYS A 776 15.69 -20.90 36.99
CA LYS A 776 17.05 -20.34 37.10
C LYS A 776 17.42 -19.40 35.95
N VAL A 777 16.43 -18.74 35.34
CA VAL A 777 16.68 -17.73 34.30
C VAL A 777 16.62 -16.34 34.93
N VAL A 778 17.71 -15.59 34.80
CA VAL A 778 17.84 -14.20 35.24
C VAL A 778 18.19 -13.33 34.05
N LEU A 779 17.41 -12.28 33.80
CA LEU A 779 17.58 -11.41 32.64
C LEU A 779 17.81 -9.97 33.07
N PHE A 780 18.63 -9.24 32.33
CA PHE A 780 18.66 -7.78 32.43
C PHE A 780 17.44 -7.18 31.73
N VAL A 781 16.89 -6.10 32.30
CA VAL A 781 15.93 -5.22 31.62
C VAL A 781 16.19 -3.76 31.99
N PRO A 782 15.96 -2.80 31.07
CA PRO A 782 16.11 -1.39 31.38
C PRO A 782 14.98 -0.81 32.23
N TRP A 783 13.89 -1.56 32.43
CA TRP A 783 12.72 -1.10 33.17
C TRP A 783 11.76 -2.24 33.49
N HIS A 784 11.12 -2.20 34.64
CA HIS A 784 9.95 -3.04 34.95
C HIS A 784 8.83 -2.20 35.58
N PRO A 785 7.54 -2.46 35.28
CA PRO A 785 6.43 -1.63 35.78
C PRO A 785 6.34 -1.57 37.31
N ARG A 786 6.76 -2.63 38.01
CA ARG A 786 6.68 -2.70 39.47
C ARG A 786 7.67 -1.78 40.19
N SER A 787 8.87 -1.66 39.65
CA SER A 787 10.00 -0.86 40.15
C SER A 787 10.09 0.49 39.43
N SER A 788 9.15 0.81 38.53
CA SER A 788 9.13 2.05 37.76
C SER A 788 9.21 3.28 38.68
N PRO A 789 10.17 4.20 38.46
CA PRO A 789 10.22 5.46 39.21
C PRO A 789 9.04 6.38 38.87
N ASN A 790 8.33 6.13 37.77
CA ASN A 790 7.15 6.85 37.35
C ASN A 790 5.91 5.95 37.44
N GLN A 791 5.29 5.91 38.63
CA GLN A 791 4.10 5.09 38.89
C GLN A 791 2.87 5.58 38.10
N LYS A 792 2.76 6.88 37.87
CA LYS A 792 1.64 7.44 37.10
C LYS A 792 1.67 6.98 35.65
N PHE A 793 2.86 6.91 35.03
CA PHE A 793 3.03 6.29 33.72
C PHE A 793 2.52 4.85 33.71
N THR A 794 2.85 4.04 34.72
CA THR A 794 2.40 2.63 34.77
C THR A 794 0.89 2.48 34.95
N GLU A 795 0.25 3.36 35.71
CA GLU A 795 -1.20 3.38 35.87
C GLU A 795 -1.90 3.78 34.57
N ASP A 796 -1.40 4.83 33.93
CA ASP A 796 -1.97 5.38 32.71
C ASP A 796 -1.79 4.46 31.52
N THR A 797 -0.59 3.87 31.38
CA THR A 797 -0.30 2.96 30.28
C THR A 797 -1.16 1.70 30.37
N ARG A 798 -1.36 1.14 31.59
CA ARG A 798 -2.24 -0.02 31.80
C ARG A 798 -3.69 0.29 31.44
N LYS A 799 -4.18 1.49 31.78
CA LYS A 799 -5.53 1.95 31.41
C LYS A 799 -5.67 2.17 29.92
N LEU A 800 -4.68 2.80 29.28
CA LEU A 800 -4.72 3.12 27.85
C LEU A 800 -4.66 1.88 26.97
N TRP A 801 -3.78 0.93 27.29
CA TRP A 801 -3.53 -0.24 26.44
C TRP A 801 -4.33 -1.49 26.84
N HIS A 802 -5.20 -1.37 27.84
CA HIS A 802 -6.02 -2.46 28.38
C HIS A 802 -5.20 -3.70 28.80
N GLY A 803 -3.94 -3.52 29.18
CA GLY A 803 -3.03 -4.62 29.45
C GLY A 803 -1.66 -4.15 29.92
N PRO A 804 -0.78 -5.09 30.34
CA PRO A 804 0.59 -4.76 30.66
C PRO A 804 1.35 -4.32 29.39
N VAL A 805 2.33 -3.44 29.57
CA VAL A 805 3.31 -3.06 28.55
C VAL A 805 4.69 -3.49 29.00
N ASN A 806 5.64 -3.54 28.06
CA ASN A 806 6.99 -4.05 28.29
C ASN A 806 8.05 -2.91 28.32
N PRO A 807 9.33 -3.23 28.55
CA PRO A 807 10.41 -2.23 28.56
C PRO A 807 10.56 -1.46 27.24
N THR A 808 10.20 -2.05 26.10
CA THR A 808 10.19 -1.36 24.79
C THR A 808 9.21 -0.18 24.80
N THR A 809 7.99 -0.36 25.33
CA THR A 809 7.03 0.74 25.45
C THR A 809 7.56 1.87 26.34
N ALA A 810 8.22 1.54 27.46
CA ALA A 810 8.77 2.55 28.37
C ALA A 810 9.94 3.35 27.75
N THR A 811 10.87 2.67 27.09
CA THR A 811 12.05 3.31 26.49
C THR A 811 11.72 4.15 25.25
N THR A 812 10.69 3.78 24.47
CA THR A 812 10.22 4.59 23.34
C THR A 812 9.36 5.77 23.79
N TYR A 813 8.60 5.62 24.89
CA TYR A 813 7.98 6.75 25.57
C TYR A 813 9.04 7.77 26.00
N ASP A 814 10.12 7.33 26.61
CA ASP A 814 11.24 8.18 27.04
C ASP A 814 11.90 8.92 25.88
N ALA A 815 12.19 8.23 24.77
CA ALA A 815 12.73 8.88 23.57
C ALA A 815 11.76 9.95 23.02
N THR A 816 10.46 9.67 23.06
CA THR A 816 9.45 10.63 22.59
C THR A 816 9.36 11.84 23.51
N ARG A 817 9.32 11.62 24.83
CA ARG A 817 9.32 12.69 25.84
C ARG A 817 10.58 13.55 25.77
N THR A 818 11.72 12.94 25.48
CA THR A 818 12.99 13.64 25.25
C THR A 818 12.91 14.61 24.07
N LEU A 819 12.40 14.16 22.91
CA LEU A 819 12.19 15.04 21.76
C LEU A 819 11.16 16.13 22.04
N ILE A 820 10.03 15.79 22.70
CA ILE A 820 9.01 16.76 23.11
C ILE A 820 9.64 17.84 23.97
N LYS A 821 10.43 17.47 24.98
CA LYS A 821 11.09 18.42 25.89
C LYS A 821 12.05 19.34 25.14
N ALA A 822 12.84 18.82 24.21
CA ALA A 822 13.72 19.63 23.39
C ALA A 822 12.95 20.63 22.50
N LEU A 823 11.77 20.24 22.00
CA LEU A 823 10.86 21.13 21.26
C LEU A 823 10.25 22.21 22.16
N GLU A 824 9.90 21.90 23.41
CA GLU A 824 9.39 22.86 24.39
C GLU A 824 10.44 23.91 24.76
N MET A 825 11.71 23.51 24.91
CA MET A 825 12.81 24.42 25.27
C MET A 825 13.19 25.42 24.16
N SER A 826 12.53 25.37 22.99
CA SER A 826 12.79 26.29 21.89
C SER A 826 11.52 26.95 21.35
N ASN A 827 11.57 28.28 21.18
CA ASN A 827 10.47 29.04 20.56
C ASN A 827 10.33 28.77 19.06
N LYS A 828 11.42 28.37 18.39
CA LYS A 828 11.48 28.03 16.96
C LYS A 828 12.46 26.88 16.75
N PRO A 829 12.05 25.63 17.05
CA PRO A 829 12.91 24.47 16.91
C PRO A 829 13.38 24.29 15.47
N THR A 830 14.66 23.95 15.32
CA THR A 830 15.27 23.51 14.06
C THR A 830 16.04 22.23 14.36
N ARG A 831 16.36 21.40 13.36
CA ARG A 831 17.09 20.15 13.61
C ARG A 831 18.42 20.37 14.35
N LYS A 832 19.21 21.37 13.92
CA LYS A 832 20.44 21.79 14.62
C LYS A 832 20.17 22.37 16.01
N GLY A 833 19.06 23.10 16.18
CA GLY A 833 18.65 23.64 17.48
C GLY A 833 18.32 22.53 18.48
N ILE A 834 17.57 21.51 18.05
CA ILE A 834 17.23 20.34 18.87
C ILE A 834 18.50 19.62 19.30
N GLN A 835 19.43 19.39 18.36
CA GLN A 835 20.73 18.78 18.69
C GLN A 835 21.48 19.58 19.78
N LYS A 836 21.57 20.91 19.63
CA LYS A 836 22.22 21.78 20.62
C LYS A 836 21.52 21.75 21.98
N THR A 837 20.19 21.72 21.99
CA THR A 837 19.40 21.63 23.21
C THR A 837 19.70 20.32 23.93
N LEU A 838 19.62 19.18 23.23
CA LEU A 838 19.87 17.85 23.80
C LEU A 838 21.30 17.71 24.34
N ALA A 839 22.27 18.33 23.67
CA ALA A 839 23.68 18.30 24.09
C ALA A 839 24.04 19.34 25.17
N SER A 840 23.08 20.15 25.65
CA SER A 840 23.36 21.19 26.66
C SER A 840 23.28 20.64 28.07
N ASP A 841 24.14 21.13 28.97
CA ASP A 841 24.17 20.73 30.38
C ASP A 841 22.85 21.02 31.14
N GLY A 842 22.03 21.92 30.61
CA GLY A 842 20.72 22.26 31.18
C GLY A 842 19.55 21.42 30.66
N PHE A 843 19.80 20.43 29.80
CA PHE A 843 18.76 19.55 29.29
C PHE A 843 18.41 18.44 30.30
N SER A 844 17.14 18.34 30.64
CA SER A 844 16.57 17.28 31.46
C SER A 844 15.13 17.03 31.02
N ALA A 845 14.77 15.76 30.83
CA ALA A 845 13.42 15.30 30.53
C ALA A 845 12.97 14.22 31.52
N ASP A 846 11.70 14.23 31.91
CA ASP A 846 11.10 13.17 32.72
C ASP A 846 10.44 12.11 31.83
N GLY A 847 10.74 10.85 32.11
CA GLY A 847 10.22 9.69 31.41
C GLY A 847 9.59 8.62 32.32
N ALA A 848 9.25 7.49 31.72
CA ALA A 848 8.85 6.25 32.38
C ALA A 848 10.00 5.65 33.21
N THR A 849 11.24 5.73 32.73
CA THR A 849 12.42 5.17 33.41
C THR A 849 13.15 6.21 34.30
N GLY A 850 12.49 7.33 34.61
CA GLY A 850 13.04 8.40 35.45
C GLY A 850 13.58 9.58 34.63
N THR A 851 14.54 10.30 35.19
CA THR A 851 15.14 11.48 34.56
C THR A 851 16.09 11.07 33.43
N ILE A 852 16.07 11.84 32.34
CA ILE A 852 16.84 11.60 31.12
C ILE A 852 17.72 12.83 30.87
N GLU A 853 19.03 12.61 30.92
CA GLU A 853 20.08 13.57 30.62
C GLU A 853 21.15 12.89 29.77
N PHE A 854 21.97 13.65 29.05
CA PHE A 854 22.96 13.08 28.13
C PHE A 854 24.38 13.47 28.51
N GLU A 855 25.28 12.51 28.38
CA GLU A 855 26.72 12.71 28.30
C GLU A 855 27.10 13.40 26.99
N SER A 856 28.32 13.94 26.92
CA SER A 856 28.82 14.65 25.73
C SER A 856 28.85 13.81 24.44
N ASN A 857 28.86 12.48 24.56
CA ASN A 857 28.83 11.55 23.42
C ASN A 857 27.40 11.16 22.99
N GLY A 858 26.36 11.68 23.66
CA GLY A 858 24.95 11.38 23.38
C GLY A 858 24.38 10.19 24.16
N ASP A 859 25.19 9.51 24.99
CA ASP A 859 24.71 8.43 25.86
C ASP A 859 23.96 8.98 27.07
N ARG A 860 23.04 8.21 27.60
CA ARG A 860 22.27 8.62 28.78
C ARG A 860 23.14 8.65 30.02
N LYS A 861 23.05 9.73 30.80
CA LYS A 861 23.59 9.79 32.17
C LYS A 861 22.75 8.89 33.09
N ASN A 862 23.41 8.11 33.93
CA ASN A 862 22.75 7.19 34.88
C ASN A 862 21.72 6.27 34.18
N PRO A 863 22.16 5.44 33.22
CA PRO A 863 21.25 4.60 32.44
C PRO A 863 20.46 3.64 33.35
N PRO A 864 19.17 3.41 33.09
CA PRO A 864 18.34 2.56 33.92
C PRO A 864 18.65 1.07 33.65
N GLY A 865 18.46 0.23 34.65
CA GLY A 865 18.71 -1.20 34.53
C GLY A 865 18.45 -1.97 35.81
N GLU A 866 17.85 -3.14 35.68
CA GLU A 866 17.59 -4.07 36.79
C GLU A 866 17.61 -5.52 36.27
N LEU A 867 17.60 -6.47 37.20
CA LEU A 867 17.54 -7.89 36.89
C LEU A 867 16.17 -8.45 37.24
N VAL A 868 15.64 -9.31 36.37
CA VAL A 868 14.36 -9.99 36.55
C VAL A 868 14.51 -11.50 36.51
N HIS A 869 13.60 -12.20 37.16
CA HIS A 869 13.43 -13.66 37.10
C HIS A 869 11.96 -14.01 36.81
N ILE A 870 11.66 -15.29 36.58
CA ILE A 870 10.31 -15.76 36.24
C ILE A 870 9.67 -16.44 37.45
N VAL A 871 8.44 -16.03 37.77
CA VAL A 871 7.63 -16.60 38.86
C VAL A 871 6.26 -17.08 38.36
N PRO A 872 5.60 -18.02 39.07
CA PRO A 872 4.19 -18.33 38.84
C PRO A 872 3.30 -17.10 38.90
N CYS A 873 2.41 -16.98 37.91
CA CYS A 873 1.42 -15.93 37.86
C CYS A 873 0.10 -16.42 37.25
N PRO A 874 -0.79 -17.05 38.03
CA PRO A 874 -1.98 -17.73 37.52
C PRO A 874 -2.94 -16.83 36.72
N LYS A 875 -2.95 -15.51 36.99
CA LYS A 875 -3.79 -14.52 36.30
C LYS A 875 -3.19 -14.03 34.98
N SER A 876 -1.93 -14.33 34.70
CA SER A 876 -1.28 -13.96 33.44
C SER A 876 -1.63 -14.95 32.32
N PHE A 877 -1.54 -14.52 31.07
CA PHE A 877 -1.88 -15.36 29.91
C PHE A 877 -1.09 -16.67 29.81
N PHE A 878 0.18 -16.67 30.23
CA PHE A 878 1.05 -17.84 30.20
C PHE A 878 1.11 -18.59 31.53
N GLY A 879 0.43 -18.10 32.58
CA GLY A 879 0.57 -18.64 33.94
C GLY A 879 1.90 -18.29 34.62
N LEU A 880 2.74 -17.47 33.98
CA LEU A 880 4.08 -17.06 34.41
C LEU A 880 4.29 -15.57 34.12
N ALA A 881 5.11 -14.91 34.94
CA ALA A 881 5.49 -13.51 34.73
C ALA A 881 6.96 -13.27 35.07
N PHE A 882 7.59 -12.34 34.35
CA PHE A 882 8.83 -11.73 34.79
C PHE A 882 8.56 -10.78 35.96
N VAL A 883 9.43 -10.80 36.96
CA VAL A 883 9.40 -9.87 38.10
C VAL A 883 10.83 -9.47 38.47
N PRO A 884 11.08 -8.29 39.07
CA PRO A 884 12.40 -7.93 39.55
C PRO A 884 12.90 -8.91 40.62
N LEU A 885 14.22 -9.14 40.71
CA LEU A 885 14.81 -10.14 41.60
C LEU A 885 14.44 -9.97 43.09
N GLU A 886 14.08 -8.75 43.50
CA GLU A 886 13.65 -8.44 44.87
C GLU A 886 12.23 -8.90 45.20
N TYR A 887 11.43 -9.32 44.22
CA TYR A 887 10.07 -9.81 44.39
C TYR A 887 9.96 -11.31 44.13
N TYR A 888 9.18 -12.00 44.96
CA TYR A 888 8.97 -13.46 44.86
C TYR A 888 7.59 -13.85 44.29
N SER A 889 6.71 -12.87 44.05
CA SER A 889 5.35 -13.05 43.53
C SER A 889 5.05 -12.04 42.43
N CYS A 890 4.11 -12.39 41.55
CA CYS A 890 3.63 -11.46 40.53
C CYS A 890 2.56 -10.47 41.03
N ASP A 891 1.97 -10.73 42.20
CA ASP A 891 1.03 -9.83 42.91
C ASP A 891 1.77 -8.76 43.73
#